data_AF-A0A7C3Y0Z0-F1
#
_entry.id   AF-A0A7C3Y0Z0-F1
#
_cell.length_a   1.000
_cell.length_b   1.000
_cell.length_c   1.000
_cell.angle_alpha   90.00
_cell.angle_beta   90.00
_cell.angle_gamma   90.00
#
_symmetry.space_group_name_H-M   'P 1'
#
loop_
_entity.id
_entity.type
_entity.pdbx_description
1 polymer ?
#
loop_
_entity_poly.entity_id
_entity_poly.type
_entity_poly.pdbx_seq_one_letter_code
_entity_poly.pdbx_strand_id
1 'polypeptide(L)'
;MKASKKLKEEVIAVVLAVFIIVAGAFLVKNYIFGEKPKELPKEEKIAEKPSEEIVKEVVLENKAYAQKITADSIKIVETETNEPVASVQFKELKTNITHIPAKIIKPDNPAFKSEIFAVKDAEFSEAKITLKKTGRVDAIFYCSDFDFENNTCNSGWQKTDIPFTQTEDSVTFTVSHFSAYVAGVNTTLLIYAYSRSPNEQIYFYAEYKNSSNNWQINDSFANLTINFSDSVSGNMTFNSSSQRWEYNRSFSAEGTYFYTINTSSLIYENLGATDNVTVFNCSVPHDDFYINNDVEICPGVYNLTDNGASGILIVNSSNISVNCNFAVNYYNVSVPGGLFFYSSGFSNVTFKNCNLSALQKGLSIVVENGENLSFSNITTLPSSGTQFSGVKNLLADGLYIVASSYPAIETGNSLDIYSSENVTILNSYFSQYIYSRNAIYLKNDKGVNLVNITAKDSYDYYSFFSNISNSNIIGISHDGLLVAKNLINVSFINSSFISSPYYMTNFSNLTNSTFFGNTFRTLVVNGSNLNFSENSLTSSSPYERLRLKVIGSVYFYNLTFQQSTFGYIPSSVKYDSLLLSDAEINSSNFIFDNNFIYVNGSNNYLNQSAVLTFYNLSWTTTPQLFKDGVRCDDNPALCNITSYNPFDGTLEARVASFSNYTTANGSTCFNVTDDLYINKDATICDGTYYVNDTNDDGIIIINKSGTSSDPLTVTFGNTIIQGNNSGKGIVA
;
A
#
# COMPACT_ATOMS: atom_id res chain seq x y z
N MET A 1 -0.03 -53.68 -18.71
CA MET A 1 0.47 -54.82 -17.91
C MET A 1 -0.23 -54.82 -16.55
N LYS A 2 -1.19 -55.73 -16.33
CA LYS A 2 -1.83 -55.92 -15.01
C LYS A 2 -1.05 -57.01 -14.26
N ALA A 3 -0.17 -56.63 -13.34
CA ALA A 3 0.43 -57.59 -12.42
C ALA A 3 -0.67 -58.09 -11.47
N SER A 4 -0.83 -59.42 -11.40
CA SER A 4 -1.92 -60.05 -10.64
C SER A 4 -1.79 -59.73 -9.15
N LYS A 5 -2.92 -59.53 -8.48
CA LYS A 5 -3.04 -59.21 -7.05
C LYS A 5 -2.24 -60.16 -6.15
N LYS A 6 -2.03 -61.40 -6.61
CA LYS A 6 -1.25 -62.43 -5.92
C LYS A 6 0.24 -62.08 -5.79
N LEU A 7 0.82 -61.38 -6.77
CA LEU A 7 2.23 -60.97 -6.71
C LEU A 7 2.46 -59.84 -5.68
N LYS A 8 1.45 -59.01 -5.41
CA LYS A 8 1.57 -57.95 -4.38
C LYS A 8 1.53 -58.51 -2.97
N GLU A 9 0.71 -59.52 -2.72
CA GLU A 9 0.60 -60.15 -1.40
C GLU A 9 1.86 -60.98 -1.04
N GLU A 10 2.44 -61.70 -2.01
CA GLU A 10 3.68 -62.45 -1.79
C GLU A 10 4.89 -61.51 -1.58
N VAL A 11 4.96 -60.37 -2.29
CA VAL A 11 6.04 -59.39 -2.08
C VAL A 11 5.92 -58.73 -0.71
N ILE A 12 4.71 -58.42 -0.23
CA ILE A 12 4.52 -57.85 1.12
C ILE A 12 4.92 -58.84 2.20
N ALA A 13 4.59 -60.13 2.05
CA ALA A 13 4.99 -61.17 3.00
C ALA A 13 6.52 -61.35 3.07
N VAL A 14 7.20 -61.30 1.91
CA VAL A 14 8.67 -61.39 1.86
C VAL A 14 9.32 -60.15 2.47
N VAL A 15 8.78 -58.95 2.21
CA VAL A 15 9.29 -57.71 2.81
C VAL A 15 9.11 -57.72 4.33
N LEU A 16 7.98 -58.18 4.85
CA LEU A 16 7.76 -58.32 6.29
C LEU A 16 8.69 -59.35 6.92
N ALA A 17 8.92 -60.49 6.27
CA ALA A 17 9.84 -61.51 6.76
C ALA A 17 11.29 -60.99 6.82
N VAL A 18 11.73 -60.25 5.79
CA VAL A 18 13.05 -59.60 5.79
C VAL A 18 13.14 -58.54 6.88
N PHE A 19 12.08 -57.76 7.12
CA PHE A 19 12.07 -56.74 8.17
C PHE A 19 12.18 -57.35 9.58
N ILE A 20 11.49 -58.46 9.83
CA ILE A 20 11.57 -59.19 11.10
C ILE A 20 12.96 -59.78 11.31
N ILE A 21 13.58 -60.33 10.27
CA ILE A 21 14.95 -60.88 10.35
C ILE A 21 15.98 -59.77 10.60
N VAL A 22 15.84 -58.61 9.96
CA VAL A 22 16.74 -57.46 10.16
C VAL A 22 16.57 -56.85 11.55
N ALA A 23 15.32 -56.71 12.03
CA ALA A 23 15.04 -56.24 13.38
C ALA A 23 15.56 -57.22 14.45
N GLY A 24 15.40 -58.52 14.23
CA GLY A 24 15.95 -59.56 15.10
C GLY A 24 17.48 -59.54 15.15
N ALA A 25 18.15 -59.40 13.99
CA ALA A 25 19.61 -59.30 13.92
C ALA A 25 20.13 -58.03 14.60
N PHE A 26 19.40 -56.92 14.53
CA PHE A 26 19.75 -55.67 15.20
C PHE A 26 19.65 -55.77 16.72
N LEU A 27 18.62 -56.44 17.23
CA LEU A 27 18.45 -56.68 18.67
C LEU A 27 19.48 -57.66 19.23
N VAL A 28 19.83 -58.73 18.49
CA VAL A 28 20.86 -59.70 18.90
C VAL A 28 22.26 -59.05 18.94
N LYS A 29 22.56 -58.14 18.02
CA LYS A 29 23.85 -57.43 18.00
C LYS A 29 24.02 -56.50 19.21
N ASN A 30 22.94 -55.90 19.70
CA ASN A 30 22.99 -55.01 20.87
C ASN A 30 22.94 -55.75 22.22
N TYR A 31 22.47 -57.00 22.26
CA TYR A 31 22.33 -57.75 23.51
C TYR A 31 23.49 -58.71 23.82
N ILE A 32 24.26 -59.15 22.82
CA ILE A 32 25.29 -60.21 23.01
C ILE A 32 26.73 -59.66 23.03
N PHE A 33 26.99 -58.47 22.49
CA PHE A 33 28.31 -57.83 22.58
C PHE A 33 28.28 -56.63 23.53
N GLY A 34 27.99 -56.90 24.80
CA GLY A 34 28.37 -55.98 25.88
C GLY A 34 29.89 -55.90 25.94
N GLU A 35 30.44 -54.71 25.76
CA GLU A 35 31.87 -54.45 25.92
C GLU A 35 32.35 -54.97 27.29
N LYS A 36 33.45 -55.71 27.27
CA LYS A 36 34.16 -56.11 28.49
C LYS A 36 34.52 -54.86 29.29
N PRO A 37 34.33 -54.86 30.62
CA PRO A 37 34.77 -53.75 31.46
C PRO A 37 36.30 -53.64 31.39
N LYS A 38 36.79 -52.44 31.07
CA LYS A 38 38.21 -52.09 31.23
C LYS A 38 38.56 -52.17 32.71
N GLU A 39 39.59 -52.97 33.02
CA GLU A 39 40.28 -52.90 34.31
C GLU A 39 40.82 -51.47 34.52
N LEU A 40 40.37 -50.83 35.61
CA LEU A 40 40.97 -49.62 36.16
C LEU A 40 42.18 -50.01 37.03
N PRO A 41 43.21 -49.15 37.09
CA PRO A 41 44.43 -49.44 37.84
C PRO A 41 44.15 -49.49 39.33
N LYS A 42 44.83 -50.42 40.00
CA LYS A 42 44.89 -50.52 41.46
C LYS A 42 45.48 -49.23 42.03
N GLU A 43 44.62 -48.37 42.58
CA GLU A 43 45.04 -47.35 43.53
C GLU A 43 45.06 -47.91 44.95
N GLU A 44 46.08 -47.43 45.64
CA GLU A 44 46.62 -47.86 46.90
C GLU A 44 45.69 -47.46 48.06
N LYS A 45 45.37 -48.41 48.94
CA LYS A 45 44.62 -48.15 50.17
C LYS A 45 45.45 -47.23 51.09
N ILE A 46 45.02 -45.98 51.22
CA ILE A 46 45.26 -45.20 52.43
C ILE A 46 43.97 -45.22 53.24
N ALA A 47 44.04 -45.81 54.42
CA ALA A 47 42.92 -45.88 55.37
C ALA A 47 42.69 -44.49 55.97
N GLU A 48 41.70 -43.77 55.45
CA GLU A 48 41.14 -42.60 56.14
C GLU A 48 40.05 -43.03 57.13
N LYS A 49 40.18 -42.51 58.34
CA LYS A 49 39.29 -42.70 59.49
C LYS A 49 37.84 -42.37 59.11
N PRO A 50 36.83 -43.07 59.65
CA PRO A 50 35.44 -42.63 59.52
C PRO A 50 35.33 -41.26 60.21
N SER A 51 35.11 -40.20 59.43
CA SER A 51 34.65 -38.93 59.97
C SER A 51 33.24 -39.17 60.50
N GLU A 52 33.06 -38.89 61.78
CA GLU A 52 31.77 -38.97 62.45
C GLU A 52 30.74 -38.16 61.65
N GLU A 53 29.63 -38.82 61.31
CA GLU A 53 28.43 -38.19 60.80
C GLU A 53 27.92 -37.23 61.89
N ILE A 54 28.27 -35.94 61.79
CA ILE A 54 27.73 -34.91 62.68
C ILE A 54 26.30 -34.66 62.22
N VAL A 55 25.38 -35.51 62.66
CA VAL A 55 23.93 -35.28 62.55
C VAL A 55 23.60 -34.16 63.54
N LYS A 56 23.62 -32.90 63.07
CA LYS A 56 22.93 -31.82 63.77
C LYS A 56 21.49 -31.80 63.29
N GLU A 57 20.61 -32.36 64.11
CA GLU A 57 19.17 -32.25 63.94
C GLU A 57 18.75 -30.81 64.24
N VAL A 58 18.49 -30.03 63.20
CA VAL A 58 17.94 -28.67 63.32
C VAL A 58 16.42 -28.80 63.25
N VAL A 59 15.76 -28.62 64.39
CA VAL A 59 14.30 -28.62 64.49
C VAL A 59 13.79 -27.29 63.94
N LEU A 60 13.20 -27.32 62.74
CA LEU A 60 12.51 -26.18 62.14
C LEU A 60 11.11 -26.00 62.77
N GLU A 61 10.63 -24.76 62.87
CA GLU A 61 9.43 -24.35 63.65
C GLU A 61 8.07 -24.95 63.21
N ASN A 62 8.04 -25.81 62.18
CA ASN A 62 6.88 -26.66 61.90
C ASN A 62 7.18 -28.09 62.36
N LYS A 63 6.54 -28.53 63.46
CA LYS A 63 6.74 -29.84 64.14
C LYS A 63 6.66 -31.10 63.26
N ALA A 64 6.38 -30.99 61.96
CA ALA A 64 6.18 -32.10 61.03
C ALA A 64 7.44 -32.52 60.25
N TYR A 65 8.47 -31.67 60.09
CA TYR A 65 9.64 -31.98 59.25
C TYR A 65 10.98 -31.71 59.96
N ALA A 66 11.99 -32.56 59.68
CA ALA A 66 13.36 -32.41 60.17
C ALA A 66 14.34 -32.26 59.01
N GLN A 67 15.31 -31.35 59.16
CA GLN A 67 16.38 -31.16 58.19
C GLN A 67 17.62 -31.95 58.61
N LYS A 68 18.09 -32.84 57.74
CA LYS A 68 19.36 -33.56 57.85
C LYS A 68 20.34 -33.00 56.84
N ILE A 69 21.55 -32.74 57.30
CA ILE A 69 22.54 -31.97 56.56
C ILE A 69 23.86 -32.77 56.52
N THR A 70 24.40 -33.01 55.32
CA THR A 70 25.75 -33.59 55.11
C THR A 70 26.68 -32.56 54.47
N ALA A 71 27.96 -32.92 54.23
CA ALA A 71 28.95 -32.02 53.63
C ALA A 71 28.60 -31.53 52.20
N ASP A 72 27.63 -32.16 51.53
CA ASP A 72 27.24 -31.89 50.15
C ASP A 72 25.73 -32.04 49.89
N SER A 73 24.90 -32.29 50.92
CA SER A 73 23.48 -32.53 50.72
C SER A 73 22.60 -32.00 51.86
N ILE A 74 21.36 -31.63 51.50
CA ILE A 74 20.26 -31.35 52.43
C ILE A 74 19.18 -32.39 52.18
N LYS A 75 18.73 -33.08 53.21
CA LYS A 75 17.56 -33.97 53.17
C LYS A 75 16.53 -33.48 54.15
N ILE A 76 15.31 -33.24 53.70
CA ILE A 76 14.16 -32.95 54.56
C ILE A 76 13.35 -34.23 54.66
N VAL A 77 13.10 -34.66 55.90
CA VAL A 77 12.33 -35.87 56.23
C VAL A 77 11.12 -35.52 57.06
N GLU A 78 10.05 -36.29 56.94
CA GLU A 78 8.92 -36.25 57.87
C GLU A 78 9.39 -36.72 59.27
N THR A 79 9.07 -35.97 60.32
CA THR A 79 9.51 -36.26 61.71
C THR A 79 8.97 -37.59 62.26
N GLU A 80 7.75 -37.96 61.91
CA GLU A 80 7.10 -39.18 62.43
C GLU A 80 7.58 -40.45 61.72
N THR A 81 7.75 -40.39 60.40
CA THR A 81 8.05 -41.56 59.55
C THR A 81 9.52 -41.65 59.17
N ASN A 82 10.27 -40.54 59.29
CA ASN A 82 11.64 -40.38 58.81
C ASN A 82 11.79 -40.61 57.29
N GLU A 83 10.68 -40.57 56.54
CA GLU A 83 10.65 -40.68 55.08
C GLU A 83 11.09 -39.36 54.42
N PRO A 84 11.91 -39.40 53.35
CA PRO A 84 12.37 -38.19 52.66
C PRO A 84 11.24 -37.56 51.84
N VAL A 85 10.96 -36.28 52.10
CA VAL A 85 10.01 -35.45 51.33
C VAL A 85 10.73 -34.58 50.30
N ALA A 86 11.96 -34.16 50.60
CA ALA A 86 12.83 -33.51 49.62
C ALA A 86 14.29 -33.81 49.90
N SER A 87 15.10 -33.86 48.84
CA SER A 87 16.55 -33.94 48.97
C SER A 87 17.24 -33.09 47.92
N VAL A 88 18.32 -32.41 48.31
CA VAL A 88 19.21 -31.65 47.45
C VAL A 88 20.60 -32.21 47.57
N GLN A 89 21.22 -32.50 46.43
CA GLN A 89 22.65 -32.77 46.35
C GLN A 89 23.33 -31.62 45.61
N PHE A 90 24.27 -30.96 46.29
CA PHE A 90 25.00 -29.83 45.74
C PHE A 90 26.30 -30.28 45.06
N LYS A 91 26.67 -29.57 44.01
CA LYS A 91 27.98 -29.66 43.37
C LYS A 91 28.70 -28.33 43.54
N GLU A 92 29.94 -28.40 44.02
CA GLU A 92 30.82 -27.25 44.27
C GLU A 92 30.17 -26.15 45.12
N LEU A 93 29.56 -26.55 46.24
CA LEU A 93 28.99 -25.60 47.17
C LEU A 93 30.10 -24.73 47.79
N LYS A 94 29.94 -23.41 47.68
CA LYS A 94 30.90 -22.40 48.14
C LYS A 94 30.61 -21.90 49.55
N THR A 95 29.36 -22.02 49.99
CA THR A 95 28.90 -21.61 51.33
C THR A 95 29.04 -22.73 52.35
N ASN A 96 29.41 -22.40 53.60
CA ASN A 96 29.45 -23.39 54.67
C ASN A 96 28.02 -23.87 55.00
N ILE A 97 27.77 -25.16 54.77
CA ILE A 97 26.44 -25.79 54.83
C ILE A 97 25.71 -25.66 56.16
N THR A 98 26.44 -25.47 57.26
CA THR A 98 25.91 -25.55 58.63
C THR A 98 24.76 -24.59 58.94
N HIS A 99 24.45 -23.64 58.05
CA HIS A 99 23.43 -22.60 58.24
C HIS A 99 22.53 -22.36 57.01
N ILE A 100 22.43 -23.27 56.03
CA ILE A 100 21.57 -23.06 54.85
C ILE A 100 20.09 -23.22 55.24
N PRO A 101 19.29 -22.12 55.25
CA PRO A 101 17.87 -22.20 55.57
C PRO A 101 17.12 -22.87 54.42
N ALA A 102 16.41 -23.97 54.70
CA ALA A 102 15.55 -24.63 53.76
C ALA A 102 14.14 -24.82 54.34
N LYS A 103 13.12 -24.68 53.50
CA LYS A 103 11.71 -24.88 53.87
C LYS A 103 11.02 -25.84 52.91
N ILE A 104 10.11 -26.63 53.47
CA ILE A 104 9.14 -27.46 52.75
C ILE A 104 7.76 -26.99 53.15
N ILE A 105 6.95 -26.67 52.15
CA ILE A 105 5.64 -26.03 52.34
C ILE A 105 4.63 -26.77 51.48
N LYS A 106 3.47 -27.10 52.07
CA LYS A 106 2.37 -27.69 51.34
C LYS A 106 1.74 -26.61 50.43
N PRO A 107 1.62 -26.85 49.12
CA PRO A 107 1.00 -25.87 48.23
C PRO A 107 -0.51 -25.81 48.42
N ASP A 108 -1.08 -24.60 48.29
CA ASP A 108 -2.52 -24.38 48.22
C ASP A 108 -3.08 -24.61 46.80
N ASN A 109 -2.22 -24.51 45.77
CA ASN A 109 -2.64 -24.72 44.39
C ASN A 109 -2.73 -26.22 44.07
N PRO A 110 -3.91 -26.76 43.69
CA PRO A 110 -4.07 -28.18 43.37
C PRO A 110 -3.27 -28.64 42.14
N ALA A 111 -2.80 -27.72 41.28
CA ALA A 111 -1.92 -28.03 40.15
C ALA A 111 -0.51 -28.45 40.61
N PHE A 112 -0.09 -28.07 41.81
CA PHE A 112 1.18 -28.49 42.38
C PHE A 112 1.05 -29.90 42.96
N LYS A 113 1.86 -30.79 42.41
CA LYS A 113 1.91 -32.22 42.74
C LYS A 113 3.13 -32.57 43.57
N SER A 114 3.89 -31.59 44.04
CA SER A 114 4.91 -31.77 45.08
C SER A 114 4.74 -30.70 46.14
N GLU A 115 5.43 -30.86 47.26
CA GLU A 115 5.66 -29.74 48.18
C GLU A 115 6.53 -28.67 47.52
N ILE A 116 6.37 -27.44 47.97
CA ILE A 116 7.23 -26.31 47.62
C ILE A 116 8.53 -26.48 48.40
N PHE A 117 9.64 -26.57 47.68
CA PHE A 117 10.96 -26.64 48.28
C PHE A 117 11.70 -25.33 48.06
N ALA A 118 12.04 -24.65 49.14
CA ALA A 118 12.70 -23.35 49.12
C ALA A 118 14.04 -23.42 49.85
N VAL A 119 15.10 -22.88 49.25
CA VAL A 119 16.42 -22.69 49.87
C VAL A 119 16.86 -21.24 49.77
N LYS A 120 17.36 -20.68 50.88
CA LYS A 120 17.86 -19.31 50.97
C LYS A 120 19.39 -19.31 51.10
N ASP A 121 20.05 -18.29 50.56
CA ASP A 121 21.46 -17.96 50.84
C ASP A 121 22.48 -19.10 50.59
N ALA A 122 22.28 -19.90 49.54
CA ALA A 122 23.21 -20.97 49.14
C ALA A 122 23.88 -20.66 47.79
N GLU A 123 25.23 -20.69 47.74
CA GLU A 123 26.01 -20.51 46.51
C GLU A 123 26.66 -21.81 46.04
N PHE A 124 26.34 -22.26 44.83
CA PHE A 124 26.77 -23.54 44.25
C PHE A 124 26.84 -23.42 42.72
N SER A 125 27.44 -24.40 42.03
CA SER A 125 27.42 -24.42 40.56
C SER A 125 26.24 -25.19 39.99
N GLU A 126 25.85 -26.29 40.63
CA GLU A 126 24.74 -27.14 40.22
C GLU A 126 24.12 -27.83 41.45
N ALA A 127 22.80 -27.96 41.51
CA ALA A 127 22.12 -28.69 42.57
C ALA A 127 21.05 -29.61 41.99
N LYS A 128 21.12 -30.88 42.37
CA LYS A 128 20.14 -31.91 42.00
C LYS A 128 19.07 -32.00 43.09
N ILE A 129 17.85 -31.62 42.76
CA ILE A 129 16.69 -31.59 43.65
C ILE A 129 15.81 -32.80 43.35
N THR A 130 15.40 -33.51 44.39
CA THR A 130 14.39 -34.57 44.35
C THR A 130 13.25 -34.19 45.28
N LEU A 131 12.01 -34.12 44.78
CA LEU A 131 10.81 -33.82 45.55
C LEU A 131 9.87 -35.02 45.55
N LYS A 132 9.28 -35.34 46.71
CA LYS A 132 8.16 -36.28 46.81
C LYS A 132 6.95 -35.68 46.09
N LYS A 133 6.25 -36.49 45.31
CA LYS A 133 5.09 -36.07 44.54
C LYS A 133 3.84 -36.86 44.90
N THR A 134 2.69 -36.22 44.76
CA THR A 134 1.35 -36.77 45.03
C THR A 134 0.60 -37.12 43.74
N GLY A 135 1.20 -36.86 42.57
CA GLY A 135 0.56 -37.09 41.28
C GLY A 135 1.55 -36.98 40.12
N ARG A 136 0.99 -36.88 38.91
CA ARG A 136 1.77 -36.66 37.68
C ARG A 136 2.36 -35.26 37.66
N VAL A 137 3.63 -35.14 37.28
CA VAL A 137 4.30 -33.86 37.04
C VAL A 137 4.53 -33.67 35.55
N ASP A 138 4.19 -32.50 35.02
CA ASP A 138 4.42 -32.11 33.63
C ASP A 138 5.33 -30.89 33.49
N ALA A 139 5.59 -30.16 34.58
CA ALA A 139 6.50 -29.02 34.60
C ALA A 139 7.11 -28.80 35.99
N ILE A 140 8.28 -28.17 35.99
CA ILE A 140 8.89 -27.58 37.18
C ILE A 140 8.60 -26.09 37.15
N PHE A 141 8.10 -25.57 38.27
CA PHE A 141 7.84 -24.16 38.49
C PHE A 141 8.87 -23.57 39.45
N TYR A 142 9.16 -22.30 39.23
CA TYR A 142 10.17 -21.54 39.95
C TYR A 142 9.58 -20.21 40.41
N CYS A 143 10.04 -19.73 41.57
CA CYS A 143 9.69 -18.42 42.09
C CYS A 143 10.95 -17.61 42.37
N SER A 144 11.20 -16.52 41.63
CA SER A 144 12.45 -15.75 41.79
C SER A 144 12.56 -14.97 43.10
N ASP A 145 11.44 -14.66 43.74
CA ASP A 145 11.35 -13.75 44.88
C ASP A 145 10.51 -14.35 46.02
N PHE A 146 10.72 -15.66 46.26
CA PHE A 146 10.01 -16.40 47.29
C PHE A 146 10.20 -15.77 48.67
N ASP A 147 9.10 -15.39 49.32
CA ASP A 147 9.08 -14.85 50.67
C ASP A 147 9.16 -16.00 51.68
N PHE A 148 10.36 -16.19 52.24
CA PHE A 148 10.61 -17.22 53.23
C PHE A 148 9.78 -17.06 54.50
N GLU A 149 9.40 -15.85 54.91
CA GLU A 149 8.66 -15.64 56.15
C GLU A 149 7.16 -15.91 55.95
N ASN A 150 6.61 -15.42 54.83
CA ASN A 150 5.18 -15.53 54.54
C ASN A 150 4.81 -16.80 53.75
N ASN A 151 5.78 -17.59 53.30
CA ASN A 151 5.59 -18.79 52.47
C ASN A 151 4.87 -18.51 51.13
N THR A 152 5.06 -17.31 50.56
CA THR A 152 4.38 -16.86 49.34
C THR A 152 5.38 -16.58 48.21
N CYS A 153 4.93 -16.77 46.98
CA CYS A 153 5.67 -16.31 45.80
C CYS A 153 5.14 -14.94 45.35
N ASN A 154 5.95 -13.89 45.50
CA ASN A 154 5.48 -12.51 45.25
C ASN A 154 5.33 -12.20 43.76
N SER A 155 6.19 -12.75 42.91
CA SER A 155 6.15 -12.61 41.44
C SER A 155 5.22 -13.60 40.75
N GLY A 156 4.64 -14.55 41.49
CA GLY A 156 3.90 -15.68 40.94
C GLY A 156 4.82 -16.79 40.40
N TRP A 157 4.27 -18.00 40.30
CA TRP A 157 5.03 -19.19 39.89
C TRP A 157 5.26 -19.20 38.38
N GLN A 158 6.53 -19.31 37.98
CA GLN A 158 6.94 -19.33 36.57
C GLN A 158 7.25 -20.75 36.13
N LYS A 159 6.65 -21.20 35.02
CA LYS A 159 7.00 -22.47 34.40
C LYS A 159 8.42 -22.39 33.85
N THR A 160 9.24 -23.39 34.17
CA THR A 160 10.59 -23.53 33.65
C THR A 160 10.64 -24.54 32.51
N ASP A 161 11.73 -24.49 31.72
CA ASP A 161 12.08 -25.53 30.76
C ASP A 161 13.14 -26.49 31.34
N ILE A 162 13.24 -26.58 32.67
CA ILE A 162 14.18 -27.47 33.35
C ILE A 162 13.76 -28.91 33.05
N PRO A 163 14.65 -29.73 32.45
CA PRO A 163 14.37 -31.14 32.22
C PRO A 163 14.31 -31.87 33.57
N PHE A 164 13.38 -32.81 33.68
CA PHE A 164 13.21 -33.61 34.89
C PHE A 164 12.96 -35.08 34.55
N THR A 165 13.21 -35.93 35.54
CA THR A 165 12.81 -37.34 35.54
C THR A 165 11.85 -37.55 36.70
N GLN A 166 10.91 -38.49 36.56
CA GLN A 166 9.97 -38.80 37.65
C GLN A 166 9.79 -40.30 37.80
N THR A 167 9.55 -40.74 39.03
CA THR A 167 9.16 -42.10 39.40
C THR A 167 7.67 -42.10 39.76
N GLU A 168 7.17 -43.14 40.43
CA GLU A 168 5.82 -43.14 40.98
C GLU A 168 5.67 -42.08 42.10
N ASP A 169 6.67 -41.92 42.96
CA ASP A 169 6.57 -41.14 44.20
C ASP A 169 7.46 -39.89 44.22
N SER A 170 8.32 -39.67 43.23
CA SER A 170 9.23 -38.53 43.22
C SER A 170 9.48 -37.92 41.85
N VAL A 171 9.96 -36.68 41.84
CA VAL A 171 10.45 -35.96 40.67
C VAL A 171 11.83 -35.40 40.96
N THR A 172 12.75 -35.54 40.00
CA THR A 172 14.16 -35.15 40.14
C THR A 172 14.58 -34.25 38.98
N PHE A 173 15.20 -33.11 39.30
CA PHE A 173 15.67 -32.13 38.34
C PHE A 173 16.92 -31.40 38.84
N THR A 174 17.59 -30.67 37.95
CA THR A 174 18.83 -29.97 38.27
C THR A 174 18.66 -28.47 38.07
N VAL A 175 19.17 -27.68 39.01
CA VAL A 175 19.12 -26.22 38.99
C VAL A 175 20.52 -25.61 39.15
N SER A 176 20.67 -24.36 38.73
CA SER A 176 21.93 -23.59 38.85
C SER A 176 21.85 -22.45 39.88
N HIS A 177 20.69 -22.24 40.49
CA HIS A 177 20.45 -21.20 41.50
C HIS A 177 19.31 -21.61 42.40
N PHE A 178 19.30 -21.13 43.64
CA PHE A 178 18.25 -21.43 44.60
C PHE A 178 17.32 -20.25 44.83
N SER A 179 16.04 -20.60 44.88
CA SER A 179 14.94 -19.87 45.52
C SER A 179 13.92 -20.94 45.96
N ALA A 180 12.66 -20.85 45.54
CA ALA A 180 11.67 -21.91 45.67
C ALA A 180 11.30 -22.57 44.34
N TYR A 181 11.16 -23.90 44.40
CA TYR A 181 10.74 -24.75 43.31
C TYR A 181 9.56 -25.62 43.73
N VAL A 182 8.68 -25.89 42.78
CA VAL A 182 7.56 -26.83 42.97
C VAL A 182 7.30 -27.55 41.66
N ALA A 183 6.94 -28.83 41.75
CA ALA A 183 6.59 -29.62 40.59
C ALA A 183 5.07 -29.69 40.46
N GLY A 184 4.56 -29.54 39.25
CA GLY A 184 3.12 -29.52 39.01
C GLY A 184 2.74 -29.91 37.59
N VAL A 185 1.45 -29.82 37.32
CA VAL A 185 0.89 -29.91 35.97
C VAL A 185 0.79 -28.51 35.37
N ASN A 186 0.96 -28.43 34.05
CA ASN A 186 0.88 -27.16 33.32
C ASN A 186 -0.24 -27.30 32.29
N THR A 187 -1.30 -26.51 32.44
CA THR A 187 -2.49 -26.62 31.58
C THR A 187 -2.88 -25.31 30.93
N THR A 188 -3.57 -25.40 29.81
CA THR A 188 -4.06 -24.27 29.02
C THR A 188 -5.51 -24.50 28.66
N LEU A 189 -6.28 -23.41 28.60
CA LEU A 189 -7.66 -23.41 28.15
C LEU A 189 -7.81 -22.39 27.02
N LEU A 190 -8.15 -22.87 25.83
CA LEU A 190 -8.52 -22.03 24.70
C LEU A 190 -10.01 -22.21 24.39
N ILE A 191 -10.73 -21.11 24.17
CA ILE A 191 -12.17 -21.13 23.89
C ILE A 191 -12.47 -20.35 22.62
N TYR A 192 -13.51 -20.75 21.90
CA TYR A 192 -14.04 -20.01 20.74
C TYR A 192 -15.45 -20.50 20.37
N ALA A 193 -16.21 -19.61 19.73
CA ALA A 193 -17.52 -19.88 19.16
C ALA A 193 -17.66 -19.14 17.81
N TYR A 194 -18.66 -19.53 17.02
CA TYR A 194 -18.96 -18.86 15.75
C TYR A 194 -20.35 -18.25 15.79
N SER A 195 -20.45 -16.96 15.46
CA SER A 195 -21.71 -16.23 15.32
C SER A 195 -22.66 -16.90 14.32
N ARG A 196 -23.96 -16.85 14.62
CA ARG A 196 -25.05 -17.41 13.81
C ARG A 196 -26.32 -16.58 13.93
N SER A 197 -27.32 -16.86 13.10
CA SER A 197 -28.60 -16.19 13.14
C SER A 197 -29.47 -16.69 14.30
N PRO A 198 -30.50 -15.92 14.74
CA PRO A 198 -31.41 -16.38 15.76
C PRO A 198 -31.99 -17.75 15.45
N ASN A 199 -32.12 -18.59 16.47
CA ASN A 199 -32.61 -19.97 16.44
C ASN A 199 -31.70 -20.98 15.73
N GLU A 200 -30.59 -20.56 15.13
CA GLU A 200 -29.57 -21.48 14.65
C GLU A 200 -28.71 -22.00 15.80
N GLN A 201 -28.22 -23.24 15.66
CA GLN A 201 -27.35 -23.86 16.64
C GLN A 201 -25.95 -23.26 16.56
N ILE A 202 -25.51 -22.63 17.63
CA ILE A 202 -24.14 -22.16 17.84
C ILE A 202 -23.36 -23.26 18.58
N TYR A 203 -22.15 -23.52 18.10
CA TYR A 203 -21.22 -24.48 18.69
C TYR A 203 -20.15 -23.71 19.47
N PHE A 204 -20.00 -24.08 20.74
CA PHE A 204 -19.00 -23.55 21.65
C PHE A 204 -17.94 -24.61 21.89
N TYR A 205 -16.69 -24.25 21.64
CA TYR A 205 -15.56 -25.17 21.75
C TYR A 205 -14.63 -24.75 22.87
N ALA A 206 -14.08 -25.74 23.58
CA ALA A 206 -12.97 -25.56 24.49
C ALA A 206 -11.89 -26.61 24.27
N GLU A 207 -10.64 -26.16 24.24
CA GLU A 207 -9.44 -26.98 24.20
C GLU A 207 -8.75 -26.87 25.56
N TYR A 208 -9.02 -27.84 26.43
CA TYR A 208 -8.37 -27.96 27.73
C TYR A 208 -7.21 -28.94 27.62
N LYS A 209 -5.99 -28.41 27.62
CA LYS A 209 -4.80 -29.15 27.23
C LYS A 209 -3.73 -29.09 28.29
N ASN A 210 -2.89 -30.11 28.27
CA ASN A 210 -1.62 -30.09 28.95
C ASN A 210 -0.61 -29.31 28.11
N SER A 211 -0.16 -28.17 28.62
CA SER A 211 0.72 -27.23 27.92
C SER A 211 2.11 -27.82 27.62
N SER A 212 2.54 -28.85 28.34
CA SER A 212 3.88 -29.44 28.16
C SER A 212 3.96 -30.42 26.98
N ASN A 213 2.86 -31.11 26.65
CA ASN A 213 2.81 -32.10 25.56
C ASN A 213 1.68 -31.86 24.55
N ASN A 214 0.89 -30.81 24.74
CA ASN A 214 -0.28 -30.45 23.94
C ASN A 214 -1.38 -31.52 23.90
N TRP A 215 -1.37 -32.49 24.83
CA TRP A 215 -2.40 -33.53 24.92
C TRP A 215 -3.69 -32.96 25.50
N GLN A 216 -4.82 -33.38 24.94
CA GLN A 216 -6.13 -33.01 25.47
C GLN A 216 -6.37 -33.66 26.82
N ILE A 217 -6.89 -32.87 27.74
CA ILE A 217 -7.34 -33.32 29.04
C ILE A 217 -8.83 -33.67 28.91
N ASN A 218 -9.10 -34.98 28.87
CA ASN A 218 -10.41 -35.55 28.63
C ASN A 218 -10.73 -36.73 29.56
N ASP A 219 -9.97 -36.87 30.64
CA ASP A 219 -10.19 -37.95 31.59
C ASP A 219 -11.43 -37.70 32.47
N SER A 220 -11.86 -38.75 33.18
CA SER A 220 -13.02 -38.71 34.07
C SER A 220 -12.87 -37.75 35.27
N PHE A 221 -11.68 -37.18 35.48
CA PHE A 221 -11.40 -36.25 36.56
C PHE A 221 -11.45 -34.80 36.09
N ALA A 222 -11.69 -34.53 34.81
CA ALA A 222 -11.90 -33.19 34.27
C ALA A 222 -13.35 -32.99 33.86
N ASN A 223 -13.94 -31.86 34.25
CA ASN A 223 -15.25 -31.43 33.78
C ASN A 223 -15.22 -29.95 33.41
N LEU A 224 -15.88 -29.60 32.31
CA LEU A 224 -15.98 -28.21 31.84
C LEU A 224 -17.43 -27.75 31.92
N THR A 225 -17.61 -26.56 32.48
CA THR A 225 -18.90 -25.86 32.52
C THR A 225 -18.83 -24.61 31.68
N ILE A 226 -19.93 -24.25 31.03
CA ILE A 226 -20.10 -23.00 30.30
C ILE A 226 -21.23 -22.21 30.95
N ASN A 227 -21.02 -20.91 31.17
CA ASN A 227 -21.98 -19.99 31.77
C ASN A 227 -22.16 -18.77 30.86
N PHE A 228 -23.39 -18.42 30.54
CA PHE A 228 -23.72 -17.30 29.66
C PHE A 228 -24.19 -16.09 30.47
N SER A 229 -24.02 -14.89 29.90
CA SER A 229 -24.50 -13.64 30.50
C SER A 229 -26.03 -13.56 30.66
N ASP A 230 -26.77 -14.40 29.95
CA ASP A 230 -28.22 -14.55 30.06
C ASP A 230 -28.64 -15.57 31.13
N SER A 231 -27.73 -15.91 32.05
CA SER A 231 -27.93 -16.81 33.19
C SER A 231 -28.18 -18.28 32.85
N VAL A 232 -28.02 -18.68 31.59
CA VAL A 232 -28.03 -20.10 31.22
C VAL A 232 -26.63 -20.68 31.44
N SER A 233 -26.59 -21.92 31.92
CA SER A 233 -25.34 -22.67 32.07
C SER A 233 -25.52 -24.13 31.67
N GLY A 234 -24.40 -24.80 31.41
CA GLY A 234 -24.40 -26.21 31.04
C GLY A 234 -23.04 -26.87 31.21
N ASN A 235 -23.03 -28.21 31.18
CA ASN A 235 -21.79 -28.98 31.10
C ASN A 235 -21.41 -29.17 29.63
N MET A 236 -20.14 -29.00 29.31
CA MET A 236 -19.59 -29.33 28.00
C MET A 236 -19.33 -30.84 27.92
N THR A 237 -19.40 -31.41 26.71
CA THR A 237 -19.12 -32.84 26.46
C THR A 237 -17.86 -32.97 25.63
N PHE A 238 -16.92 -33.83 26.04
CA PHE A 238 -15.73 -34.10 25.23
C PHE A 238 -16.08 -34.95 24.00
N ASN A 239 -15.72 -34.45 22.82
CA ASN A 239 -15.89 -35.13 21.54
C ASN A 239 -14.54 -35.70 21.08
N SER A 240 -14.43 -37.04 21.04
CA SER A 240 -13.20 -37.73 20.65
C SER A 240 -12.82 -37.58 19.18
N SER A 241 -13.76 -37.24 18.30
CA SER A 241 -13.49 -37.03 16.88
C SER A 241 -12.87 -35.65 16.61
N SER A 242 -13.40 -34.60 17.25
CA SER A 242 -12.85 -33.24 17.14
C SER A 242 -11.70 -32.98 18.13
N GLN A 243 -11.52 -33.87 19.12
CA GLN A 243 -10.56 -33.72 20.23
C GLN A 243 -10.81 -32.42 21.01
N ARG A 244 -12.09 -32.07 21.25
CA ARG A 244 -12.52 -30.80 21.88
C ARG A 244 -13.69 -31.02 22.82
N TRP A 245 -13.84 -30.15 23.81
CA TRP A 245 -15.05 -30.05 24.61
C TRP A 245 -16.05 -29.18 23.87
N GLU A 246 -17.29 -29.65 23.76
CA GLU A 246 -18.34 -29.06 22.94
C GLU A 246 -19.59 -28.77 23.78
N TYR A 247 -20.21 -27.62 23.55
CA TYR A 247 -21.55 -27.29 24.01
C TYR A 247 -22.30 -26.57 22.89
N ASN A 248 -23.55 -26.96 22.65
CA ASN A 248 -24.32 -26.42 21.53
C ASN A 248 -25.60 -25.78 22.05
N ARG A 249 -25.89 -24.56 21.58
CA ARG A 249 -27.10 -23.82 21.97
C ARG A 249 -27.53 -22.84 20.89
N SER A 250 -28.82 -22.56 20.81
CA SER A 250 -29.39 -21.49 20.00
C SER A 250 -29.86 -20.32 20.87
N PHE A 251 -29.92 -19.12 20.28
CA PHE A 251 -30.45 -17.92 20.91
C PHE A 251 -31.67 -17.43 20.12
N SER A 252 -32.76 -17.09 20.80
CA SER A 252 -34.01 -16.68 20.15
C SER A 252 -34.01 -15.22 19.69
N ALA A 253 -33.08 -14.41 20.20
CA ALA A 253 -32.99 -12.98 19.93
C ALA A 253 -31.57 -12.60 19.48
N GLU A 254 -31.48 -11.58 18.63
CA GLU A 254 -30.23 -10.94 18.28
C GLU A 254 -29.57 -10.28 19.50
N GLY A 255 -28.24 -10.17 19.47
CA GLY A 255 -27.46 -9.55 20.54
C GLY A 255 -26.09 -10.19 20.75
N THR A 256 -25.27 -9.55 21.57
CA THR A 256 -23.97 -10.08 22.01
C THR A 256 -24.14 -10.78 23.36
N TYR A 257 -23.78 -12.06 23.40
CA TYR A 257 -23.85 -12.91 24.58
C TYR A 257 -22.43 -13.25 25.03
N PHE A 258 -22.08 -12.86 26.26
CA PHE A 258 -20.81 -13.25 26.86
C PHE A 258 -20.94 -14.66 27.42
N TYR A 259 -19.88 -15.45 27.31
CA TYR A 259 -19.81 -16.80 27.86
C TYR A 259 -18.48 -17.02 28.57
N THR A 260 -18.53 -17.69 29.72
CA THR A 260 -17.37 -18.08 30.52
C THR A 260 -17.32 -19.60 30.63
N ILE A 261 -16.21 -20.19 30.23
CA ILE A 261 -15.95 -21.62 30.38
C ILE A 261 -14.98 -21.81 31.55
N ASN A 262 -15.39 -22.64 32.51
CA ASN A 262 -14.58 -22.99 33.68
C ASN A 262 -14.26 -24.48 33.67
N THR A 263 -13.00 -24.84 33.91
CA THR A 263 -12.56 -26.22 34.10
C THR A 263 -12.60 -26.56 35.59
N SER A 264 -12.91 -27.82 35.88
CA SER A 264 -12.83 -28.40 37.21
C SER A 264 -12.08 -29.73 37.11
N SER A 265 -10.97 -29.87 37.83
CA SER A 265 -10.22 -31.11 37.90
C SER A 265 -9.59 -31.37 39.26
N LEU A 266 -9.51 -32.66 39.65
CA LEU A 266 -8.74 -33.10 40.81
C LEU A 266 -7.24 -33.22 40.49
N ILE A 267 -6.91 -33.36 39.21
CA ILE A 267 -5.55 -33.63 38.74
C ILE A 267 -4.95 -32.35 38.14
N TYR A 268 -5.74 -31.58 37.41
CA TYR A 268 -5.30 -30.42 36.63
C TYR A 268 -5.73 -29.08 37.21
N GLU A 269 -5.20 -27.98 36.69
CA GLU A 269 -5.54 -26.62 37.15
C GLU A 269 -6.95 -26.23 36.74
N ASN A 270 -7.68 -25.58 37.66
CA ASN A 270 -8.99 -25.01 37.37
C ASN A 270 -8.80 -23.64 36.70
N LEU A 271 -9.09 -23.57 35.41
CA LEU A 271 -8.94 -22.40 34.56
C LEU A 271 -10.33 -21.84 34.20
N GLY A 272 -10.38 -20.52 34.00
CA GLY A 272 -11.57 -19.82 33.51
C GLY A 272 -11.20 -18.93 32.32
N ALA A 273 -11.97 -19.01 31.24
CA ALA A 273 -11.82 -18.14 30.08
C ALA A 273 -13.18 -17.53 29.71
N THR A 274 -13.19 -16.25 29.33
CA THR A 274 -14.39 -15.53 28.93
C THR A 274 -14.23 -14.99 27.52
N ASP A 275 -15.27 -15.12 26.72
CA ASP A 275 -15.38 -14.61 25.35
C ASP A 275 -16.84 -14.23 25.07
N ASN A 276 -17.16 -13.78 23.86
CA ASN A 276 -18.52 -13.45 23.45
C ASN A 276 -18.87 -14.06 22.10
N VAL A 277 -20.18 -14.24 21.87
CA VAL A 277 -20.72 -14.56 20.56
C VAL A 277 -21.82 -13.55 20.23
N THR A 278 -21.89 -13.12 18.98
CA THR A 278 -22.94 -12.21 18.54
C THR A 278 -23.92 -12.95 17.64
N VAL A 279 -25.20 -12.79 17.93
CA VAL A 279 -26.32 -13.37 17.19
C VAL A 279 -26.91 -12.25 16.34
N PHE A 280 -26.94 -12.43 15.03
CA PHE A 280 -27.33 -11.38 14.09
C PHE A 280 -28.55 -11.81 13.28
N ASN A 281 -29.56 -10.95 13.10
CA ASN A 281 -30.67 -11.25 12.21
C ASN A 281 -30.32 -10.93 10.74
N CYS A 282 -29.53 -11.81 10.13
CA CYS A 282 -28.99 -11.63 8.78
C CYS A 282 -28.86 -13.00 8.08
N SER A 283 -28.51 -12.98 6.80
CA SER A 283 -28.27 -14.17 5.99
C SER A 283 -26.78 -14.50 5.93
N VAL A 284 -26.44 -15.76 6.21
CA VAL A 284 -25.09 -16.29 6.02
C VAL A 284 -24.93 -16.63 4.53
N PRO A 285 -23.91 -16.07 3.83
CA PRO A 285 -23.72 -16.36 2.43
C PRO A 285 -23.17 -17.78 2.26
N HIS A 286 -23.61 -18.47 1.21
CA HIS A 286 -23.08 -19.75 0.77
C HIS A 286 -22.86 -19.71 -0.75
N ASP A 287 -22.25 -20.74 -1.32
CA ASP A 287 -22.18 -20.91 -2.76
C ASP A 287 -23.59 -20.93 -3.39
N ASP A 288 -23.75 -20.41 -4.60
CA ASP A 288 -25.06 -20.26 -5.27
C ASP A 288 -26.14 -19.55 -4.42
N PHE A 289 -25.78 -18.50 -3.66
CA PHE A 289 -26.73 -17.74 -2.85
C PHE A 289 -27.61 -16.81 -3.70
N TYR A 290 -28.78 -17.31 -4.08
CA TYR A 290 -29.80 -16.57 -4.84
C TYR A 290 -30.52 -15.52 -3.99
N ILE A 291 -30.32 -14.25 -4.34
CA ILE A 291 -30.92 -13.10 -3.69
C ILE A 291 -32.22 -12.73 -4.42
N ASN A 292 -33.35 -13.07 -3.79
CA ASN A 292 -34.69 -12.84 -4.33
C ASN A 292 -35.43 -11.67 -3.66
N ASN A 293 -34.98 -11.23 -2.49
CA ASN A 293 -35.55 -10.14 -1.70
C ASN A 293 -34.42 -9.31 -1.08
N ASP A 294 -34.76 -8.21 -0.40
CA ASP A 294 -33.82 -7.48 0.44
C ASP A 294 -33.07 -8.43 1.38
N VAL A 295 -31.75 -8.30 1.43
CA VAL A 295 -30.90 -9.15 2.25
C VAL A 295 -29.83 -8.32 2.95
N GLU A 296 -29.66 -8.61 4.23
CA GLU A 296 -28.49 -8.22 4.99
C GLU A 296 -27.62 -9.46 5.18
N ILE A 297 -26.38 -9.42 4.69
CA ILE A 297 -25.40 -10.47 4.89
C ILE A 297 -24.79 -10.30 6.27
N CYS A 298 -24.61 -11.41 6.97
CA CYS A 298 -24.01 -11.38 8.30
C CYS A 298 -22.56 -10.88 8.26
N PRO A 299 -22.13 -10.06 9.24
CA PRO A 299 -20.72 -9.72 9.36
C PRO A 299 -19.94 -10.98 9.73
N GLY A 300 -18.78 -11.17 9.11
CA GLY A 300 -17.96 -12.34 9.35
C GLY A 300 -16.92 -12.55 8.28
N VAL A 301 -16.09 -13.58 8.52
CA VAL A 301 -15.12 -14.09 7.56
C VAL A 301 -15.62 -15.41 6.99
N TYR A 302 -15.94 -15.44 5.69
CA TYR A 302 -16.46 -16.63 5.03
C TYR A 302 -15.46 -17.19 4.04
N ASN A 303 -15.20 -18.49 4.13
CA ASN A 303 -14.36 -19.21 3.17
C ASN A 303 -15.25 -19.94 2.16
N LEU A 304 -15.66 -19.23 1.11
CA LEU A 304 -16.56 -19.73 0.07
C LEU A 304 -15.79 -20.08 -1.20
N THR A 305 -16.30 -21.03 -1.97
CA THR A 305 -15.80 -21.42 -3.28
C THR A 305 -16.97 -21.44 -4.24
N ASP A 306 -16.84 -20.79 -5.40
CA ASP A 306 -17.85 -20.74 -6.45
C ASP A 306 -17.85 -22.07 -7.22
N ASN A 307 -18.82 -22.96 -6.94
CA ASN A 307 -18.95 -24.27 -7.57
C ASN A 307 -20.38 -24.51 -8.05
N GLY A 308 -20.78 -23.88 -9.15
CA GLY A 308 -22.08 -24.20 -9.73
C GLY A 308 -22.52 -23.17 -10.73
N ALA A 309 -23.48 -22.35 -10.32
CA ALA A 309 -23.87 -21.20 -11.09
C ALA A 309 -22.74 -20.16 -11.12
N SER A 310 -22.88 -19.15 -11.96
CA SER A 310 -21.90 -18.07 -12.04
C SER A 310 -22.16 -17.09 -10.91
N GLY A 311 -21.42 -17.21 -9.80
CA GLY A 311 -21.53 -16.26 -8.70
C GLY A 311 -21.80 -16.91 -7.34
N ILE A 312 -21.08 -16.46 -6.32
CA ILE A 312 -21.46 -16.75 -4.92
C ILE A 312 -22.77 -16.03 -4.55
N LEU A 313 -22.84 -14.72 -4.80
CA LEU A 313 -24.01 -13.90 -4.58
C LEU A 313 -24.68 -13.60 -5.92
N ILE A 314 -25.84 -14.20 -6.14
CA ILE A 314 -26.54 -14.14 -7.42
C ILE A 314 -27.81 -13.33 -7.25
N VAL A 315 -27.90 -12.16 -7.88
CA VAL A 315 -29.16 -11.41 -7.95
C VAL A 315 -30.12 -12.18 -8.83
N ASN A 316 -31.32 -12.44 -8.30
CA ASN A 316 -32.37 -13.13 -9.02
C ASN A 316 -33.71 -12.39 -8.98
N SER A 317 -33.71 -11.13 -8.55
CA SER A 317 -34.90 -10.29 -8.47
C SER A 317 -34.56 -8.81 -8.65
N SER A 318 -35.54 -8.03 -9.10
CA SER A 318 -35.47 -6.56 -9.17
C SER A 318 -36.06 -5.92 -7.92
N ASN A 319 -35.76 -4.64 -7.67
CA ASN A 319 -36.25 -3.88 -6.51
C ASN A 319 -35.76 -4.46 -5.18
N ILE A 320 -34.46 -4.73 -5.08
CA ILE A 320 -33.85 -5.30 -3.88
C ILE A 320 -32.64 -4.49 -3.41
N SER A 321 -32.39 -4.53 -2.10
CA SER A 321 -31.18 -4.03 -1.46
C SER A 321 -30.38 -5.17 -0.86
N VAL A 322 -29.08 -5.20 -1.19
CA VAL A 322 -28.09 -6.10 -0.63
C VAL A 322 -27.13 -5.30 0.22
N ASN A 323 -27.19 -5.51 1.53
CA ASN A 323 -26.24 -4.94 2.48
C ASN A 323 -25.26 -6.03 2.90
N CYS A 324 -23.99 -5.90 2.57
CA CYS A 324 -23.00 -6.90 2.98
C CYS A 324 -22.58 -6.74 4.45
N ASN A 325 -22.98 -5.67 5.14
CA ASN A 325 -22.63 -5.37 6.53
C ASN A 325 -21.12 -5.55 6.84
N PHE A 326 -20.27 -5.12 5.90
CA PHE A 326 -18.81 -5.27 5.95
C PHE A 326 -18.30 -6.71 6.10
N ALA A 327 -19.13 -7.72 5.79
CA ALA A 327 -18.72 -9.10 5.67
C ALA A 327 -17.47 -9.21 4.78
N VAL A 328 -16.44 -9.88 5.30
CA VAL A 328 -15.16 -10.10 4.62
C VAL A 328 -15.14 -11.52 4.08
N ASN A 329 -15.50 -11.69 2.81
CA ASN A 329 -15.43 -13.02 2.21
C ASN A 329 -13.99 -13.31 1.80
N TYR A 330 -13.38 -14.34 2.40
CA TYR A 330 -12.08 -14.91 2.06
C TYR A 330 -12.25 -15.99 1.00
N TYR A 331 -11.92 -15.67 -0.24
CA TYR A 331 -12.10 -16.59 -1.35
C TYR A 331 -10.91 -17.55 -1.49
N ASN A 332 -11.13 -18.87 -1.29
CA ASN A 332 -10.14 -19.91 -1.56
C ASN A 332 -10.45 -20.58 -2.90
N VAL A 333 -9.79 -20.13 -3.97
CA VAL A 333 -10.08 -20.60 -5.32
C VAL A 333 -9.06 -21.61 -5.79
N SER A 334 -9.55 -22.84 -5.90
CA SER A 334 -8.93 -23.87 -6.75
C SER A 334 -9.31 -23.68 -8.24
N VAL A 335 -10.36 -22.90 -8.56
CA VAL A 335 -10.92 -22.76 -9.92
C VAL A 335 -10.68 -21.36 -10.50
N PRO A 336 -9.99 -21.21 -11.65
CA PRO A 336 -9.91 -19.94 -12.37
C PRO A 336 -11.30 -19.43 -12.80
N GLY A 337 -11.62 -18.15 -12.52
CA GLY A 337 -12.78 -17.46 -13.10
C GLY A 337 -14.05 -17.41 -12.26
N GLY A 338 -14.02 -17.78 -10.98
CA GLY A 338 -15.20 -17.66 -10.13
C GLY A 338 -15.66 -16.21 -9.94
N LEU A 339 -16.97 -16.01 -9.93
CA LEU A 339 -17.59 -14.71 -9.71
C LEU A 339 -18.01 -14.62 -8.24
N PHE A 340 -17.77 -13.49 -7.60
CA PHE A 340 -18.36 -13.29 -6.28
C PHE A 340 -19.77 -12.75 -6.40
N PHE A 341 -19.93 -11.79 -7.31
CA PHE A 341 -21.20 -11.14 -7.50
C PHE A 341 -21.61 -11.22 -8.97
N TYR A 342 -22.81 -11.73 -9.20
CA TYR A 342 -23.40 -11.81 -10.53
C TYR A 342 -24.82 -11.26 -10.53
N SER A 343 -25.11 -10.38 -11.49
CA SER A 343 -26.45 -9.88 -11.75
C SER A 343 -26.64 -9.68 -13.25
N SER A 344 -27.67 -10.29 -13.83
CA SER A 344 -27.97 -10.12 -15.26
C SER A 344 -29.46 -9.85 -15.48
N GLY A 345 -29.79 -8.72 -16.10
CA GLY A 345 -31.16 -8.36 -16.49
C GLY A 345 -32.07 -7.82 -15.37
N PHE A 346 -31.55 -7.59 -14.16
CA PHE A 346 -32.33 -7.08 -13.03
C PHE A 346 -32.18 -5.57 -12.84
N SER A 347 -33.24 -4.93 -12.35
CA SER A 347 -33.33 -3.48 -12.21
C SER A 347 -33.62 -3.04 -10.77
N ASN A 348 -33.33 -1.78 -10.45
CA ASN A 348 -33.54 -1.19 -9.12
C ASN A 348 -32.83 -2.01 -8.02
N VAL A 349 -31.54 -2.29 -8.23
CA VAL A 349 -30.74 -3.11 -7.31
C VAL A 349 -29.70 -2.23 -6.61
N THR A 350 -29.66 -2.28 -5.29
CA THR A 350 -28.72 -1.49 -4.46
C THR A 350 -27.76 -2.38 -3.69
N PHE A 351 -26.45 -2.17 -3.85
CA PHE A 351 -25.38 -2.80 -3.10
C PHE A 351 -24.70 -1.82 -2.16
N LYS A 352 -24.51 -2.22 -0.90
CA LYS A 352 -23.82 -1.39 0.07
C LYS A 352 -22.93 -2.16 1.04
N ASN A 353 -21.83 -1.52 1.43
CA ASN A 353 -20.94 -1.92 2.53
C ASN A 353 -20.32 -3.31 2.34
N CYS A 354 -19.81 -3.62 1.16
CA CYS A 354 -19.22 -4.93 0.84
C CYS A 354 -17.69 -4.87 0.88
N ASN A 355 -17.05 -5.79 1.60
CA ASN A 355 -15.60 -5.94 1.62
C ASN A 355 -15.19 -7.33 1.09
N LEU A 356 -14.66 -7.36 -0.12
CA LEU A 356 -14.40 -8.59 -0.86
C LEU A 356 -12.90 -8.83 -0.88
N SER A 357 -12.41 -9.82 -0.14
CA SER A 357 -10.98 -10.06 0.02
C SER A 357 -10.58 -11.45 -0.48
N ALA A 358 -9.89 -11.57 -1.62
CA ALA A 358 -9.45 -12.87 -2.12
C ALA A 358 -7.97 -13.11 -1.83
N LEU A 359 -7.62 -14.28 -1.29
CA LEU A 359 -6.23 -14.57 -0.92
C LEU A 359 -5.35 -14.94 -2.12
N GLN A 360 -5.92 -15.53 -3.19
CA GLN A 360 -5.07 -16.12 -4.25
C GLN A 360 -5.53 -16.00 -5.70
N LYS A 361 -6.82 -15.78 -6.02
CA LYS A 361 -7.27 -15.59 -7.42
C LYS A 361 -8.52 -14.71 -7.52
N GLY A 362 -8.57 -14.00 -8.65
CA GLY A 362 -9.47 -12.91 -8.97
C GLY A 362 -10.93 -13.14 -8.60
N LEU A 363 -11.41 -12.21 -7.79
CA LEU A 363 -12.80 -12.05 -7.43
C LEU A 363 -13.40 -11.00 -8.37
N SER A 364 -14.51 -11.29 -9.05
CA SER A 364 -15.15 -10.31 -9.93
C SER A 364 -16.59 -9.99 -9.54
N ILE A 365 -16.94 -8.72 -9.75
CA ILE A 365 -18.30 -8.20 -9.74
C ILE A 365 -18.70 -8.09 -11.20
N VAL A 366 -19.73 -8.83 -11.62
CA VAL A 366 -20.22 -8.80 -13.00
C VAL A 366 -21.68 -8.44 -13.01
N VAL A 367 -21.99 -7.38 -13.76
CA VAL A 367 -23.35 -6.87 -13.94
C VAL A 367 -23.63 -6.71 -15.41
N GLU A 368 -24.74 -7.29 -15.86
CA GLU A 368 -25.14 -7.26 -17.26
C GLU A 368 -26.58 -6.81 -17.43
N ASN A 369 -26.84 -5.92 -18.40
CA ASN A 369 -28.18 -5.54 -18.85
C ASN A 369 -29.13 -5.05 -17.72
N GLY A 370 -28.58 -4.48 -16.63
CA GLY A 370 -29.37 -3.98 -15.51
C GLY A 370 -29.70 -2.50 -15.63
N GLU A 371 -30.77 -2.05 -14.96
CA GLU A 371 -31.22 -0.65 -14.96
C GLU A 371 -31.40 -0.11 -13.54
N ASN A 372 -31.06 1.16 -13.30
CA ASN A 372 -31.17 1.83 -12.00
C ASN A 372 -30.41 1.08 -10.90
N LEU A 373 -29.10 0.96 -11.07
CA LEU A 373 -28.24 0.21 -10.17
C LEU A 373 -27.47 1.17 -9.26
N SER A 374 -27.35 0.83 -7.98
CA SER A 374 -26.61 1.64 -7.01
C SER A 374 -25.55 0.80 -6.30
N PHE A 375 -24.30 1.25 -6.26
CA PHE A 375 -23.20 0.63 -5.52
C PHE A 375 -22.59 1.65 -4.56
N SER A 376 -22.44 1.30 -3.29
CA SER A 376 -21.86 2.21 -2.29
C SER A 376 -20.90 1.47 -1.36
N ASN A 377 -19.73 2.06 -1.09
CA ASN A 377 -18.74 1.50 -0.16
C ASN A 377 -18.37 0.05 -0.48
N ILE A 378 -17.88 -0.18 -1.70
CA ILE A 378 -17.48 -1.52 -2.16
C ILE A 378 -15.96 -1.60 -2.20
N THR A 379 -15.39 -2.47 -1.40
CA THR A 379 -13.94 -2.73 -1.36
C THR A 379 -13.65 -4.09 -1.99
N THR A 380 -12.67 -4.18 -2.89
CA THR A 380 -12.19 -5.45 -3.44
C THR A 380 -10.65 -5.54 -3.39
N LEU A 381 -10.09 -6.56 -2.73
CA LEU A 381 -8.65 -6.71 -2.45
C LEU A 381 -8.16 -8.17 -2.50
N PRO A 382 -7.07 -8.47 -3.20
CA PRO A 382 -6.95 -8.34 -4.65
C PRO A 382 -8.09 -9.01 -5.45
N SER A 383 -8.57 -8.38 -6.52
CA SER A 383 -9.69 -8.85 -7.35
C SER A 383 -9.30 -9.05 -8.83
N SER A 384 -10.13 -9.75 -9.62
CA SER A 384 -9.99 -9.83 -11.10
C SER A 384 -10.62 -8.64 -11.82
N GLY A 385 -11.16 -7.67 -11.07
CA GLY A 385 -11.82 -6.49 -11.62
C GLY A 385 -13.34 -6.49 -11.47
N THR A 386 -13.94 -5.34 -11.74
CA THR A 386 -15.39 -5.12 -11.75
C THR A 386 -15.86 -4.80 -13.15
N GLN A 387 -16.99 -5.38 -13.56
CA GLN A 387 -17.48 -5.37 -14.92
C GLN A 387 -18.95 -4.96 -14.99
N PHE A 388 -19.25 -3.90 -15.75
CA PHE A 388 -20.59 -3.39 -16.03
C PHE A 388 -20.87 -3.41 -17.55
N SER A 389 -21.80 -4.26 -17.99
CA SER A 389 -22.22 -4.45 -19.38
C SER A 389 -23.63 -3.98 -19.62
N GLY A 390 -23.87 -3.17 -20.65
CA GLY A 390 -25.24 -2.87 -21.08
C GLY A 390 -26.09 -2.24 -19.97
N VAL A 391 -25.45 -1.63 -18.96
CA VAL A 391 -26.16 -1.10 -17.80
C VAL A 391 -26.72 0.28 -18.09
N LYS A 392 -27.86 0.60 -17.50
CA LYS A 392 -28.51 1.91 -17.61
C LYS A 392 -28.70 2.53 -16.24
N ASN A 393 -28.41 3.82 -16.11
CA ASN A 393 -28.60 4.58 -14.87
C ASN A 393 -27.84 3.93 -13.69
N LEU A 394 -26.52 3.74 -13.85
CA LEU A 394 -25.64 3.24 -12.79
C LEU A 394 -25.17 4.40 -11.92
N LEU A 395 -25.28 4.28 -10.61
CA LEU A 395 -24.66 5.14 -9.62
C LEU A 395 -23.69 4.30 -8.77
N ALA A 396 -22.40 4.63 -8.78
CA ALA A 396 -21.42 4.01 -7.90
C ALA A 396 -20.68 5.08 -7.09
N ASP A 397 -20.57 4.89 -5.78
CA ASP A 397 -19.89 5.82 -4.88
C ASP A 397 -18.98 5.06 -3.91
N GLY A 398 -17.75 5.54 -3.73
CA GLY A 398 -16.81 4.91 -2.79
C GLY A 398 -16.40 3.49 -3.21
N LEU A 399 -16.15 3.24 -4.50
CA LEU A 399 -15.54 1.99 -4.94
C LEU A 399 -14.04 2.03 -4.61
N TYR A 400 -13.53 1.01 -3.93
CA TYR A 400 -12.12 0.80 -3.67
C TYR A 400 -11.69 -0.54 -4.27
N ILE A 401 -11.17 -0.51 -5.49
CA ILE A 401 -10.83 -1.70 -6.25
C ILE A 401 -9.33 -1.78 -6.45
N VAL A 402 -8.71 -2.80 -5.87
CA VAL A 402 -7.32 -3.14 -6.16
C VAL A 402 -7.30 -4.48 -6.87
N ALA A 403 -7.03 -4.46 -8.16
CA ALA A 403 -6.78 -5.68 -8.91
C ALA A 403 -5.32 -6.11 -8.71
N SER A 404 -5.06 -7.41 -8.57
CA SER A 404 -3.70 -7.94 -8.68
C SER A 404 -3.68 -9.20 -9.52
N SER A 405 -2.74 -9.30 -10.47
CA SER A 405 -2.51 -10.57 -11.15
C SER A 405 -1.47 -11.39 -10.37
N TYR A 406 -1.85 -12.60 -9.97
CA TYR A 406 -0.86 -13.64 -9.65
C TYR A 406 -0.36 -14.19 -11.01
N PRO A 407 0.95 -14.48 -11.19
CA PRO A 407 1.66 -14.48 -12.49
C PRO A 407 1.29 -15.54 -13.55
N ALA A 408 0.05 -16.03 -13.62
CA ALA A 408 -0.31 -17.12 -14.54
C ALA A 408 -1.70 -17.04 -15.20
N ILE A 409 -2.53 -16.02 -14.96
CA ILE A 409 -3.90 -15.98 -15.50
C ILE A 409 -4.28 -14.56 -15.96
N GLU A 410 -4.85 -14.44 -17.16
CA GLU A 410 -5.31 -13.20 -17.80
C GLU A 410 -6.46 -12.50 -17.05
N THR A 411 -6.26 -11.97 -15.85
CA THR A 411 -7.34 -11.31 -15.09
C THR A 411 -7.59 -9.87 -15.56
N GLY A 412 -8.87 -9.46 -15.53
CA GLY A 412 -9.52 -8.26 -16.12
C GLY A 412 -9.03 -6.88 -15.69
N ASN A 413 -9.63 -5.82 -16.26
CA ASN A 413 -9.35 -4.43 -15.88
C ASN A 413 -9.90 -4.18 -14.46
N SER A 414 -9.35 -3.27 -13.66
CA SER A 414 -9.91 -3.01 -12.32
C SER A 414 -11.38 -2.57 -12.43
N LEU A 415 -11.68 -1.75 -13.43
CA LEU A 415 -13.04 -1.40 -13.82
C LEU A 415 -13.23 -1.53 -15.34
N ASP A 416 -14.22 -2.29 -15.74
CA ASP A 416 -14.71 -2.48 -17.11
C ASP A 416 -16.14 -1.94 -17.23
N ILE A 417 -16.36 -0.99 -18.13
CA ILE A 417 -17.70 -0.52 -18.50
C ILE A 417 -17.84 -0.58 -20.02
N TYR A 418 -18.93 -1.18 -20.49
CA TYR A 418 -19.15 -1.32 -21.92
C TYR A 418 -20.62 -1.27 -22.30
N SER A 419 -20.89 -0.60 -23.42
CA SER A 419 -22.22 -0.45 -24.02
C SER A 419 -23.27 0.06 -23.03
N SER A 420 -22.87 0.93 -22.10
CA SER A 420 -23.69 1.39 -20.98
C SER A 420 -24.12 2.85 -21.15
N GLU A 421 -25.24 3.23 -20.50
CA GLU A 421 -25.82 4.57 -20.59
C GLU A 421 -26.09 5.18 -19.20
N ASN A 422 -25.82 6.47 -19.05
CA ASN A 422 -26.03 7.23 -17.81
C ASN A 422 -25.30 6.60 -16.61
N VAL A 423 -23.98 6.48 -16.72
CA VAL A 423 -23.13 5.87 -15.68
C VAL A 423 -22.48 6.98 -14.87
N THR A 424 -22.67 6.97 -13.55
CA THR A 424 -22.05 7.92 -12.63
C THR A 424 -21.19 7.18 -11.61
N ILE A 425 -19.90 7.52 -11.52
CA ILE A 425 -18.96 6.96 -10.53
C ILE A 425 -18.31 8.10 -9.77
N LEU A 426 -18.38 8.03 -8.45
CA LEU A 426 -17.97 9.09 -7.52
C LEU A 426 -16.96 8.55 -6.50
N ASN A 427 -16.03 9.40 -6.08
CA ASN A 427 -15.15 9.19 -4.90
C ASN A 427 -14.49 7.81 -4.86
N SER A 428 -14.01 7.33 -6.00
CA SER A 428 -13.57 5.95 -6.16
C SER A 428 -12.07 5.85 -6.43
N TYR A 429 -11.48 4.75 -5.98
CA TYR A 429 -10.08 4.39 -6.11
C TYR A 429 -9.94 3.09 -6.90
N PHE A 430 -9.21 3.13 -8.00
CA PHE A 430 -8.89 1.98 -8.83
C PHE A 430 -7.37 1.83 -8.90
N SER A 431 -6.87 0.66 -8.55
CA SER A 431 -5.45 0.34 -8.65
C SER A 431 -5.24 -1.03 -9.27
N GLN A 432 -4.13 -1.20 -9.96
CA GLN A 432 -3.72 -2.48 -10.50
C GLN A 432 -2.27 -2.80 -10.11
N TYR A 433 -2.07 -4.00 -9.59
CA TYR A 433 -0.78 -4.59 -9.28
C TYR A 433 -0.46 -5.69 -10.31
N ILE A 434 0.47 -5.38 -11.20
CA ILE A 434 1.26 -6.31 -12.02
C ILE A 434 0.50 -6.88 -13.25
N TYR A 435 1.19 -6.93 -14.40
CA TYR A 435 0.88 -7.51 -15.73
C TYR A 435 -0.55 -7.36 -16.34
N SER A 436 -0.60 -6.60 -17.45
CA SER A 436 -1.42 -6.79 -18.68
C SER A 436 -2.74 -6.04 -18.89
N ARG A 437 -3.26 -5.23 -17.98
CA ARG A 437 -4.61 -4.61 -18.16
C ARG A 437 -4.71 -3.16 -17.68
N ASN A 438 -5.93 -2.62 -17.62
CA ASN A 438 -6.21 -1.21 -17.34
C ASN A 438 -6.78 -1.02 -15.93
N ALA A 439 -6.42 0.06 -15.22
CA ALA A 439 -7.19 0.48 -14.05
C ALA A 439 -8.64 0.80 -14.43
N ILE A 440 -8.86 1.50 -15.56
CA ILE A 440 -10.19 1.81 -16.07
C ILE A 440 -10.26 1.54 -17.57
N TYR A 441 -11.29 0.81 -17.98
CA TYR A 441 -11.62 0.51 -19.37
C TYR A 441 -13.07 0.87 -19.67
N LEU A 442 -13.26 1.81 -20.60
CA LEU A 442 -14.56 2.32 -21.03
C LEU A 442 -14.72 2.14 -22.54
N LYS A 443 -15.84 1.58 -22.99
CA LYS A 443 -16.07 1.29 -24.40
C LYS A 443 -17.54 1.34 -24.83
N ASN A 444 -17.82 2.17 -25.85
CA ASN A 444 -19.15 2.33 -26.44
C ASN A 444 -20.19 2.85 -25.43
N ASP A 445 -19.77 3.74 -24.52
CA ASP A 445 -20.61 4.25 -23.45
C ASP A 445 -21.12 5.68 -23.74
N LYS A 446 -22.28 6.02 -23.16
CA LYS A 446 -22.91 7.33 -23.31
C LYS A 446 -23.34 7.89 -21.95
N GLY A 447 -23.11 9.17 -21.72
CA GLY A 447 -23.53 9.77 -20.44
C GLY A 447 -22.70 9.29 -19.25
N VAL A 448 -21.38 9.12 -19.44
CA VAL A 448 -20.47 8.71 -18.36
C VAL A 448 -20.04 9.94 -17.55
N ASN A 449 -20.23 9.90 -16.24
CA ASN A 449 -19.84 10.94 -15.29
C ASN A 449 -18.88 10.34 -14.26
N LEU A 450 -17.59 10.64 -14.39
CA LEU A 450 -16.57 10.24 -13.42
C LEU A 450 -16.19 11.46 -12.57
N VAL A 451 -16.31 11.37 -11.24
CA VAL A 451 -16.02 12.49 -10.33
C VAL A 451 -15.13 12.03 -9.17
N ASN A 452 -14.03 12.75 -8.93
CA ASN A 452 -13.07 12.46 -7.86
C ASN A 452 -12.55 11.02 -7.93
N ILE A 453 -11.96 10.65 -9.06
CA ILE A 453 -11.44 9.30 -9.29
C ILE A 453 -9.93 9.29 -9.12
N THR A 454 -9.42 8.35 -8.33
CA THR A 454 -7.98 8.06 -8.32
C THR A 454 -7.76 6.74 -9.06
N ALA A 455 -6.97 6.77 -10.13
CA ALA A 455 -6.63 5.60 -10.93
C ALA A 455 -5.10 5.43 -10.95
N LYS A 456 -4.61 4.30 -10.46
CA LYS A 456 -3.17 4.01 -10.37
C LYS A 456 -2.82 2.74 -11.13
N ASP A 457 -2.00 2.89 -12.16
CA ASP A 457 -1.49 1.77 -12.94
C ASP A 457 -0.06 1.41 -12.47
N SER A 458 0.23 0.13 -12.28
CA SER A 458 1.62 -0.34 -12.09
C SER A 458 2.27 -0.62 -13.45
N TYR A 459 3.51 -0.15 -13.66
CA TYR A 459 4.42 -0.44 -14.79
C TYR A 459 3.77 -0.71 -16.17
N ASP A 460 3.95 0.20 -17.12
CA ASP A 460 3.76 0.01 -18.58
C ASP A 460 2.32 -0.18 -19.13
N TYR A 461 1.27 -0.10 -18.31
CA TYR A 461 -0.10 -0.36 -18.77
C TYR A 461 -1.04 0.86 -18.80
N TYR A 462 -2.18 0.65 -19.46
CA TYR A 462 -3.03 1.69 -20.03
C TYR A 462 -4.25 1.97 -19.13
N SER A 463 -4.78 3.18 -19.10
CA SER A 463 -6.22 3.38 -18.96
C SER A 463 -6.78 3.63 -20.36
N PHE A 464 -7.91 3.02 -20.72
CA PHE A 464 -8.39 3.00 -22.10
C PHE A 464 -9.83 3.46 -22.23
N PHE A 465 -10.03 4.61 -22.88
CA PHE A 465 -11.34 5.21 -23.13
C PHE A 465 -11.63 5.16 -24.63
N SER A 466 -12.74 4.55 -25.04
CA SER A 466 -13.06 4.43 -26.47
C SER A 466 -14.54 4.58 -26.79
N ASN A 467 -14.85 5.31 -27.87
CA ASN A 467 -16.23 5.49 -28.35
C ASN A 467 -17.16 6.01 -27.24
N ILE A 468 -16.71 7.01 -26.48
CA ILE A 468 -17.48 7.62 -25.38
C ILE A 468 -18.14 8.90 -25.86
N SER A 469 -19.39 9.14 -25.45
CA SER A 469 -20.11 10.37 -25.81
C SER A 469 -20.88 11.04 -24.67
N ASN A 470 -21.04 12.36 -24.75
CA ASN A 470 -21.84 13.18 -23.82
C ASN A 470 -21.48 12.94 -22.35
N SER A 471 -20.19 13.04 -22.02
CA SER A 471 -19.63 12.54 -20.76
C SER A 471 -18.80 13.61 -20.04
N ASN A 472 -18.78 13.57 -18.71
CA ASN A 472 -18.01 14.48 -17.87
C ASN A 472 -17.01 13.72 -17.01
N ILE A 473 -15.77 14.18 -17.00
CA ILE A 473 -14.66 13.58 -16.28
C ILE A 473 -14.04 14.67 -15.41
N ILE A 474 -14.26 14.61 -14.10
CA ILE A 474 -13.97 15.68 -13.15
C ILE A 474 -13.05 15.16 -12.04
N GLY A 475 -11.92 15.82 -11.81
CA GLY A 475 -11.04 15.48 -10.68
C GLY A 475 -10.43 14.09 -10.77
N ILE A 476 -10.09 13.60 -11.97
CA ILE A 476 -9.34 12.35 -12.10
C ILE A 476 -7.88 12.59 -11.77
N SER A 477 -7.32 11.85 -10.82
CA SER A 477 -5.89 11.72 -10.61
C SER A 477 -5.44 10.39 -11.20
N HIS A 478 -4.68 10.43 -12.29
CA HIS A 478 -4.19 9.25 -12.99
C HIS A 478 -2.66 9.22 -12.98
N ASP A 479 -2.11 8.12 -12.48
CA ASP A 479 -0.67 7.81 -12.49
C ASP A 479 -0.44 6.62 -13.43
N GLY A 480 -0.06 6.90 -14.68
CA GLY A 480 0.04 5.89 -15.73
C GLY A 480 -0.10 6.43 -17.16
N LEU A 481 -0.27 5.53 -18.14
CA LEU A 481 -0.51 5.87 -19.54
C LEU A 481 -2.03 5.92 -19.83
N LEU A 482 -2.57 7.07 -20.25
CA LEU A 482 -3.96 7.16 -20.70
C LEU A 482 -4.06 7.18 -22.22
N VAL A 483 -4.91 6.31 -22.78
CA VAL A 483 -5.26 6.29 -24.21
C VAL A 483 -6.76 6.46 -24.38
N ALA A 484 -7.14 7.54 -25.05
CA ALA A 484 -8.51 7.91 -25.33
C ALA A 484 -8.75 8.06 -26.84
N LYS A 485 -9.78 7.40 -27.37
CA LYS A 485 -10.10 7.38 -28.81
C LYS A 485 -11.59 7.60 -29.08
N ASN A 486 -11.91 8.30 -30.15
CA ASN A 486 -13.28 8.51 -30.63
C ASN A 486 -14.21 9.09 -29.54
N LEU A 487 -13.82 10.22 -28.94
CA LEU A 487 -14.62 10.89 -27.92
C LEU A 487 -15.46 12.02 -28.54
N ILE A 488 -16.74 12.13 -28.18
CA ILE A 488 -17.66 13.14 -28.72
C ILE A 488 -18.39 13.85 -27.57
N ASN A 489 -18.32 15.18 -27.51
CA ASN A 489 -18.92 15.97 -26.41
C ASN A 489 -18.45 15.48 -25.03
N VAL A 490 -17.13 15.35 -24.84
CA VAL A 490 -16.54 14.92 -23.56
C VAL A 490 -15.77 16.06 -22.92
N SER A 491 -16.04 16.31 -21.64
CA SER A 491 -15.37 17.36 -20.85
C SER A 491 -14.47 16.76 -19.77
N PHE A 492 -13.21 17.21 -19.74
CA PHE A 492 -12.22 16.91 -18.70
C PHE A 492 -11.97 18.17 -17.86
N ILE A 493 -12.26 18.11 -16.56
CA ILE A 493 -12.25 19.26 -15.65
C ILE A 493 -11.39 18.93 -14.43
N ASN A 494 -10.48 19.84 -14.04
CA ASN A 494 -9.66 19.76 -12.83
C ASN A 494 -8.96 18.40 -12.62
N SER A 495 -8.54 17.74 -13.70
CA SER A 495 -7.92 16.40 -13.66
C SER A 495 -6.40 16.48 -13.79
N SER A 496 -5.70 15.53 -13.20
CA SER A 496 -4.24 15.41 -13.20
C SER A 496 -3.83 14.09 -13.87
N PHE A 497 -3.07 14.18 -14.95
CA PHE A 497 -2.57 13.05 -15.71
C PHE A 497 -1.04 13.04 -15.63
N ILE A 498 -0.52 12.30 -14.66
CA ILE A 498 0.90 12.19 -14.36
C ILE A 498 1.36 10.86 -14.92
N SER A 499 1.81 10.83 -16.17
CA SER A 499 2.40 9.62 -16.74
C SER A 499 3.84 9.42 -16.26
N SER A 500 4.36 8.20 -16.37
CA SER A 500 5.81 7.96 -16.31
C SER A 500 6.52 8.68 -17.48
N PRO A 501 7.80 9.09 -17.33
CA PRO A 501 8.59 9.80 -18.35
C PRO A 501 8.63 9.12 -19.73
N TYR A 502 8.39 7.82 -19.80
CA TYR A 502 8.46 7.03 -21.04
C TYR A 502 7.14 6.98 -21.83
N TYR A 503 6.03 7.49 -21.28
CA TYR A 503 4.69 7.28 -21.84
C TYR A 503 3.96 8.59 -22.13
N MET A 504 3.13 8.59 -23.18
CA MET A 504 2.37 9.75 -23.67
C MET A 504 0.87 9.58 -23.51
N THR A 505 0.21 10.48 -22.78
CA THR A 505 -1.26 10.55 -22.80
C THR A 505 -1.75 10.86 -24.22
N ASN A 506 -2.60 10.00 -24.79
CA ASN A 506 -3.02 10.11 -26.19
C ASN A 506 -4.53 10.20 -26.34
N PHE A 507 -4.99 11.35 -26.83
CA PHE A 507 -6.35 11.67 -27.20
C PHE A 507 -6.46 11.69 -28.73
N SER A 508 -7.25 10.81 -29.34
CA SER A 508 -7.42 10.76 -30.80
C SER A 508 -8.88 10.71 -31.23
N ASN A 509 -9.20 11.38 -32.35
CA ASN A 509 -10.55 11.53 -32.90
C ASN A 509 -11.53 12.17 -31.89
N LEU A 510 -11.11 13.26 -31.23
CA LEU A 510 -11.98 14.03 -30.34
C LEU A 510 -12.85 14.99 -31.16
N THR A 511 -14.11 15.17 -30.77
CA THR A 511 -15.03 16.14 -31.39
C THR A 511 -15.81 16.88 -30.31
N ASN A 512 -15.80 18.22 -30.34
CA ASN A 512 -16.54 19.07 -29.39
C ASN A 512 -16.18 18.79 -27.92
N SER A 513 -14.91 18.53 -27.63
CA SER A 513 -14.43 18.22 -26.28
C SER A 513 -13.78 19.43 -25.60
N THR A 514 -13.95 19.52 -24.28
CA THR A 514 -13.40 20.61 -23.46
C THR A 514 -12.43 20.09 -22.42
N PHE A 515 -11.32 20.80 -22.21
CA PHE A 515 -10.33 20.55 -21.17
C PHE A 515 -10.18 21.83 -20.33
N PHE A 516 -10.56 21.79 -19.05
CA PHE A 516 -10.49 22.91 -18.12
C PHE A 516 -9.69 22.57 -16.86
N GLY A 517 -8.71 23.39 -16.47
CA GLY A 517 -8.05 23.25 -15.16
C GLY A 517 -7.19 21.99 -14.98
N ASN A 518 -6.78 21.32 -16.06
CA ASN A 518 -6.07 20.04 -15.97
C ASN A 518 -4.54 20.20 -15.93
N THR A 519 -3.86 19.23 -15.33
CA THR A 519 -2.39 19.11 -15.35
C THR A 519 -1.97 17.90 -16.17
N PHE A 520 -1.06 18.08 -17.13
CA PHE A 520 -0.49 16.98 -17.92
C PHE A 520 1.03 16.97 -17.83
N ARG A 521 1.64 15.78 -17.76
CA ARG A 521 3.08 15.62 -17.99
C ARG A 521 3.42 15.54 -19.48
N THR A 522 2.76 14.64 -20.19
CA THR A 522 2.88 14.45 -21.63
C THR A 522 1.49 14.42 -22.26
N LEU A 523 1.33 15.02 -23.44
CA LEU A 523 0.03 15.13 -24.09
C LEU A 523 0.16 15.02 -25.62
N VAL A 524 -0.64 14.13 -26.21
CA VAL A 524 -0.87 14.02 -27.64
C VAL A 524 -2.36 14.14 -27.86
N VAL A 525 -2.78 15.14 -28.62
CA VAL A 525 -4.19 15.38 -28.92
C VAL A 525 -4.39 15.49 -30.43
N ASN A 526 -5.36 14.73 -30.94
CA ASN A 526 -5.87 14.77 -32.29
C ASN A 526 -7.40 14.82 -32.25
N GLY A 527 -7.98 15.87 -32.81
CA GLY A 527 -9.43 16.08 -32.86
C GLY A 527 -9.82 17.41 -33.46
N SER A 528 -11.11 17.68 -33.52
CA SER A 528 -11.73 18.88 -34.09
C SER A 528 -12.67 19.54 -33.07
N ASN A 529 -12.76 20.88 -33.11
CA ASN A 529 -13.56 21.69 -32.18
C ASN A 529 -13.21 21.41 -30.72
N LEU A 530 -11.92 21.52 -30.39
CA LEU A 530 -11.44 21.33 -29.02
C LEU A 530 -11.28 22.68 -28.34
N ASN A 531 -11.69 22.75 -27.07
CA ASN A 531 -11.49 23.91 -26.22
C ASN A 531 -10.58 23.53 -25.04
N PHE A 532 -9.50 24.27 -24.86
CA PHE A 532 -8.56 24.10 -23.76
C PHE A 532 -8.44 25.42 -22.99
N SER A 533 -8.82 25.41 -21.71
CA SER A 533 -8.77 26.57 -20.82
C SER A 533 -8.09 26.25 -19.48
N GLU A 534 -7.21 27.13 -19.01
CA GLU A 534 -6.59 27.03 -17.66
C GLU A 534 -5.84 25.71 -17.40
N ASN A 535 -5.28 25.08 -18.44
CA ASN A 535 -4.52 23.84 -18.28
C ASN A 535 -3.02 24.15 -18.08
N SER A 536 -2.36 23.32 -17.28
CA SER A 536 -0.92 23.37 -17.03
C SER A 536 -0.23 22.13 -17.62
N LEU A 537 0.92 22.35 -18.25
CA LEU A 537 1.81 21.27 -18.69
C LEU A 537 3.18 21.41 -18.04
N THR A 538 3.60 20.36 -17.34
CA THR A 538 4.87 20.30 -16.60
C THR A 538 5.67 19.07 -17.02
N SER A 539 6.79 19.26 -17.68
CA SER A 539 7.78 18.20 -17.91
C SER A 539 8.81 18.20 -16.78
N SER A 540 9.35 17.04 -16.42
CA SER A 540 10.50 16.95 -15.48
C SER A 540 11.76 16.36 -16.12
N SER A 541 11.76 16.17 -17.44
CA SER A 541 12.89 15.59 -18.18
C SER A 541 13.17 16.38 -19.46
N PRO A 542 14.43 16.71 -19.78
CA PRO A 542 14.79 17.39 -21.02
C PRO A 542 14.51 16.55 -22.29
N TYR A 543 14.14 15.28 -22.15
CA TYR A 543 13.79 14.40 -23.27
C TYR A 543 12.27 14.27 -23.52
N GLU A 544 11.43 14.79 -22.62
CA GLU A 544 9.98 14.71 -22.72
C GLU A 544 9.44 15.82 -23.64
N ARG A 545 8.74 15.41 -24.71
CA ARG A 545 8.22 16.32 -25.74
C ARG A 545 6.70 16.37 -25.71
N LEU A 546 6.15 17.58 -25.72
CA LEU A 546 4.75 17.82 -26.04
C LEU A 546 4.57 17.70 -27.56
N ARG A 547 3.71 16.77 -28.01
CA ARG A 547 3.37 16.62 -29.43
C ARG A 547 1.89 16.84 -29.66
N LEU A 548 1.53 18.07 -30.01
CA LEU A 548 0.18 18.39 -30.46
C LEU A 548 0.06 18.08 -31.95
N LYS A 549 -0.79 17.13 -32.35
CA LYS A 549 -1.10 16.87 -33.76
C LYS A 549 -2.58 17.09 -33.99
N VAL A 550 -2.94 18.34 -34.18
CA VAL A 550 -4.33 18.78 -34.35
C VAL A 550 -4.76 18.70 -35.82
N ILE A 551 -5.96 18.19 -36.09
CA ILE A 551 -6.59 18.20 -37.42
C ILE A 551 -7.96 18.87 -37.27
N GLY A 552 -8.03 20.18 -37.56
CA GLY A 552 -9.24 21.00 -37.39
C GLY A 552 -9.03 22.23 -36.51
N SER A 553 -10.10 22.97 -36.22
CA SER A 553 -10.06 24.15 -35.35
C SER A 553 -9.89 23.76 -33.88
N VAL A 554 -8.88 24.32 -33.22
CA VAL A 554 -8.67 24.20 -31.77
C VAL A 554 -8.48 25.60 -31.20
N TYR A 555 -9.17 25.87 -30.10
CA TYR A 555 -9.11 27.14 -29.37
C TYR A 555 -8.42 26.92 -28.02
N PHE A 556 -7.36 27.68 -27.79
CA PHE A 556 -6.61 27.70 -26.55
C PHE A 556 -6.79 29.04 -25.83
N TYR A 557 -7.17 28.99 -24.55
CA TYR A 557 -7.35 30.16 -23.69
C TYR A 557 -6.58 29.97 -22.37
N ASN A 558 -5.75 30.92 -21.98
CA ASN A 558 -5.01 30.91 -20.71
C ASN A 558 -4.26 29.60 -20.44
N LEU A 559 -3.37 29.22 -21.36
CA LEU A 559 -2.52 28.04 -21.21
C LEU A 559 -1.13 28.39 -20.68
N THR A 560 -0.66 27.57 -19.73
CA THR A 560 0.68 27.70 -19.14
C THR A 560 1.54 26.47 -19.45
N PHE A 561 2.71 26.71 -20.05
CA PHE A 561 3.70 25.67 -20.32
C PHE A 561 4.98 25.94 -19.54
N GLN A 562 5.48 24.91 -18.85
CA GLN A 562 6.75 24.96 -18.12
C GLN A 562 7.66 23.81 -18.58
N GLN A 563 8.92 24.12 -18.93
CA GLN A 563 9.94 23.11 -19.30
C GLN A 563 9.55 22.19 -20.47
N SER A 564 8.74 22.66 -21.43
CA SER A 564 8.12 21.83 -22.47
C SER A 564 8.73 22.09 -23.86
N THR A 565 8.87 21.03 -24.67
CA THR A 565 9.27 21.14 -26.10
C THR A 565 8.07 20.91 -27.01
N PHE A 566 7.80 21.82 -27.96
CA PHE A 566 6.73 21.67 -28.96
C PHE A 566 7.26 21.08 -30.27
N GLY A 567 6.66 19.99 -30.76
CA GLY A 567 7.12 19.31 -31.98
C GLY A 567 6.45 19.74 -33.31
N TYR A 568 5.18 20.16 -33.30
CA TYR A 568 4.44 20.59 -34.49
C TYR A 568 3.18 21.35 -34.06
N ILE A 569 2.87 22.48 -34.69
CA ILE A 569 1.64 23.25 -34.47
C ILE A 569 1.02 23.53 -35.84
N PRO A 570 -0.15 22.96 -36.17
CA PRO A 570 -0.81 23.21 -37.44
C PRO A 570 -1.42 24.62 -37.49
N SER A 571 -1.58 25.17 -38.70
CA SER A 571 -2.13 26.52 -38.94
C SER A 571 -3.59 26.70 -38.51
N SER A 572 -4.31 25.62 -38.21
CA SER A 572 -5.70 25.63 -37.78
C SER A 572 -5.91 25.92 -36.29
N VAL A 573 -4.81 26.07 -35.53
CA VAL A 573 -4.84 26.37 -34.11
C VAL A 573 -4.93 27.88 -33.87
N LYS A 574 -5.86 28.31 -33.01
CA LYS A 574 -6.03 29.70 -32.58
C LYS A 574 -5.72 29.83 -31.09
N TYR A 575 -5.02 30.89 -30.71
CA TYR A 575 -4.62 31.20 -29.34
C TYR A 575 -5.11 32.60 -28.96
N ASP A 576 -5.65 32.77 -27.75
CA ASP A 576 -5.98 34.08 -27.18
C ASP A 576 -4.90 34.57 -26.21
N SER A 577 -4.43 33.69 -25.32
CA SER A 577 -3.31 33.95 -24.41
C SER A 577 -2.45 32.69 -24.19
N LEU A 578 -1.13 32.86 -24.29
CA LEU A 578 -0.13 31.80 -24.17
C LEU A 578 1.01 32.28 -23.25
N LEU A 579 1.20 31.60 -22.11
CA LEU A 579 2.31 31.87 -21.19
C LEU A 579 3.35 30.74 -21.29
N LEU A 580 4.60 31.11 -21.60
CA LEU A 580 5.73 30.19 -21.76
C LEU A 580 6.81 30.52 -20.73
N SER A 581 7.28 29.52 -19.99
CA SER A 581 8.43 29.62 -19.07
C SER A 581 9.37 28.45 -19.33
N ASP A 582 10.63 28.74 -19.68
CA ASP A 582 11.68 27.75 -19.96
C ASP A 582 11.26 26.72 -21.05
N ALA A 583 10.59 27.14 -22.11
CA ALA A 583 10.07 26.26 -23.17
C ALA A 583 10.84 26.42 -24.49
N GLU A 584 11.12 25.32 -25.19
CA GLU A 584 11.72 25.31 -26.53
C GLU A 584 10.63 25.04 -27.58
N ILE A 585 10.26 26.05 -28.37
CA ILE A 585 9.30 25.90 -29.46
C ILE A 585 10.06 25.72 -30.77
N ASN A 586 10.18 24.48 -31.23
CA ASN A 586 10.80 24.15 -32.52
C ASN A 586 9.70 23.84 -33.55
N SER A 587 9.03 24.90 -34.02
CA SER A 587 8.03 24.81 -35.09
C SER A 587 8.47 25.62 -36.30
N SER A 588 8.06 25.20 -37.50
CA SER A 588 8.34 25.95 -38.74
C SER A 588 7.63 27.32 -38.83
N ASN A 589 6.75 27.63 -37.87
CA ASN A 589 5.89 28.81 -37.88
C ASN A 589 6.20 29.82 -36.77
N PHE A 590 6.74 29.33 -35.64
CA PHE A 590 7.11 30.11 -34.47
C PHE A 590 8.38 29.53 -33.86
N ILE A 591 9.38 30.37 -33.61
CA ILE A 591 10.58 30.04 -32.82
C ILE A 591 10.64 31.05 -31.67
N PHE A 592 10.74 30.54 -30.45
CA PHE A 592 11.06 31.34 -29.27
C PHE A 592 12.37 30.81 -28.71
N ASP A 593 13.38 31.67 -28.63
CA ASP A 593 14.70 31.40 -28.07
C ASP A 593 15.13 32.60 -27.19
N ASN A 594 16.24 32.51 -26.46
CA ASN A 594 16.74 33.57 -25.60
C ASN A 594 16.89 34.89 -26.38
N ASN A 595 15.99 35.85 -26.09
CA ASN A 595 15.88 37.14 -26.78
C ASN A 595 15.54 37.06 -28.28
N PHE A 596 14.90 35.98 -28.73
CA PHE A 596 14.54 35.81 -30.13
C PHE A 596 13.11 35.29 -30.26
N ILE A 597 12.29 36.05 -30.99
CA ILE A 597 10.94 35.66 -31.39
C ILE A 597 10.92 35.71 -32.92
N TYR A 598 10.71 34.57 -33.55
CA TYR A 598 10.49 34.46 -34.99
C TYR A 598 9.07 33.96 -35.27
N VAL A 599 8.40 34.64 -36.20
CA VAL A 599 7.12 34.21 -36.77
C VAL A 599 7.33 34.07 -38.27
N ASN A 600 6.94 32.94 -38.85
CA ASN A 600 7.06 32.72 -40.28
C ASN A 600 6.05 33.61 -41.04
N GLY A 601 6.56 34.70 -41.63
CA GLY A 601 5.78 35.69 -42.36
C GLY A 601 5.06 35.17 -43.63
N SER A 602 5.33 33.93 -44.05
CA SER A 602 4.63 33.28 -45.17
C SER A 602 3.17 32.92 -44.84
N ASN A 603 2.76 33.04 -43.58
CA ASN A 603 1.40 32.78 -43.11
C ASN A 603 0.55 34.07 -43.10
N ASN A 604 -0.23 34.28 -44.16
CA ASN A 604 -0.99 35.51 -44.42
C ASN A 604 -1.93 35.98 -43.30
N TYR A 605 -2.32 35.11 -42.36
CA TYR A 605 -3.23 35.47 -41.26
C TYR A 605 -2.54 36.11 -40.06
N LEU A 606 -1.23 35.88 -39.91
CA LEU A 606 -0.45 36.39 -38.77
C LEU A 606 0.33 37.66 -39.11
N ASN A 607 0.57 37.97 -40.39
CA ASN A 607 1.33 39.14 -40.81
C ASN A 607 0.50 40.45 -40.73
N GLN A 608 -0.01 40.76 -39.55
CA GLN A 608 -0.75 41.99 -39.23
C GLN A 608 0.06 42.87 -38.27
N SER A 609 -0.43 44.09 -38.02
CA SER A 609 0.18 44.96 -37.02
C SER A 609 0.06 44.37 -35.62
N ALA A 610 1.13 44.46 -34.83
CA ALA A 610 1.20 43.95 -33.46
C ALA A 610 1.88 44.98 -32.53
N VAL A 611 1.70 44.80 -31.22
CA VAL A 611 2.47 45.50 -30.19
C VAL A 611 3.50 44.52 -29.63
N LEU A 612 4.77 44.88 -29.70
CA LEU A 612 5.89 44.14 -29.11
C LEU A 612 6.32 44.84 -27.81
N THR A 613 6.49 44.07 -26.74
CA THR A 613 7.03 44.58 -25.48
C THR A 613 8.30 43.81 -25.12
N PHE A 614 9.41 44.53 -24.97
CA PHE A 614 10.70 44.01 -24.52
C PHE A 614 10.89 44.42 -23.05
N TYR A 615 11.32 43.49 -22.20
CA TYR A 615 11.53 43.75 -20.76
C TYR A 615 13.01 43.61 -20.39
N ASN A 616 13.41 44.18 -19.25
CA ASN A 616 14.76 44.06 -18.66
C ASN A 616 15.89 44.56 -19.57
N LEU A 617 15.61 45.52 -20.46
CA LEU A 617 16.64 46.14 -21.28
C LEU A 617 17.53 47.03 -20.41
N SER A 618 18.83 46.77 -20.39
CA SER A 618 19.80 47.43 -19.50
C SER A 618 20.18 48.86 -19.91
N TRP A 619 19.42 49.50 -20.79
CA TRP A 619 19.74 50.81 -21.33
C TRP A 619 19.15 51.93 -20.47
N THR A 620 19.85 53.06 -20.42
CA THR A 620 19.37 54.25 -19.68
C THR A 620 18.63 55.23 -20.58
N THR A 621 18.65 55.00 -21.89
CA THR A 621 17.98 55.78 -22.93
C THR A 621 17.20 54.84 -23.85
N THR A 622 16.19 55.38 -24.55
CA THR A 622 15.38 54.61 -25.50
C THR A 622 16.28 53.94 -26.54
N PRO A 623 16.31 52.60 -26.60
CA PRO A 623 17.13 51.88 -27.58
C PRO A 623 16.54 52.00 -28.99
N GLN A 624 17.36 51.70 -29.98
CA GLN A 624 16.92 51.60 -31.38
C GLN A 624 16.24 50.26 -31.62
N LEU A 625 15.29 50.21 -32.55
CA LEU A 625 14.58 48.99 -32.92
C LEU A 625 14.85 48.67 -34.38
N PHE A 626 15.26 47.43 -34.65
CA PHE A 626 15.60 46.93 -35.98
C PHE A 626 14.61 45.86 -36.39
N LYS A 627 14.24 45.84 -37.67
CA LYS A 627 13.50 44.78 -38.35
C LYS A 627 14.44 44.11 -39.36
N ASP A 628 14.69 42.81 -39.20
CA ASP A 628 15.60 42.02 -40.03
C ASP A 628 17.01 42.64 -40.16
N GLY A 629 17.50 43.22 -39.07
CA GLY A 629 18.79 43.89 -39.00
C GLY A 629 18.82 45.31 -39.58
N VAL A 630 17.71 45.82 -40.10
CA VAL A 630 17.57 47.20 -40.59
C VAL A 630 16.83 48.03 -39.56
N ARG A 631 17.33 49.22 -39.22
CA ARG A 631 16.65 50.12 -38.28
C ARG A 631 15.24 50.43 -38.80
N CYS A 632 14.23 50.32 -37.94
CA CYS A 632 12.84 50.53 -38.32
C CYS A 632 12.13 51.60 -37.48
N ASP A 633 12.65 52.01 -36.32
CA ASP A 633 12.04 53.02 -35.46
C ASP A 633 12.10 54.45 -36.03
N ASP A 634 12.85 54.63 -37.10
CA ASP A 634 12.90 55.83 -37.94
C ASP A 634 11.82 55.85 -39.03
N ASN A 635 11.15 54.72 -39.29
CA ASN A 635 10.06 54.61 -40.25
C ASN A 635 8.78 54.09 -39.56
N PRO A 636 7.83 54.99 -39.22
CA PRO A 636 6.58 54.62 -38.55
C PRO A 636 5.70 53.61 -39.31
N ALA A 637 5.92 53.42 -40.62
CA ALA A 637 5.24 52.41 -41.41
C ALA A 637 5.82 50.99 -41.24
N LEU A 638 7.01 50.86 -40.66
CA LEU A 638 7.68 49.58 -40.41
C LEU A 638 7.61 49.19 -38.93
N CYS A 639 8.05 50.09 -38.04
CA CYS A 639 7.84 49.97 -36.61
C CYS A 639 7.88 51.35 -35.93
N ASN A 640 7.26 51.46 -34.76
CA ASN A 640 7.16 52.70 -34.01
C ASN A 640 7.25 52.41 -32.51
N ILE A 641 8.32 52.87 -31.86
CA ILE A 641 8.48 52.76 -30.41
C ILE A 641 7.44 53.66 -29.74
N THR A 642 6.50 53.06 -29.02
CA THR A 642 5.40 53.76 -28.34
C THR A 642 5.79 54.22 -26.94
N SER A 643 6.65 53.48 -26.24
CA SER A 643 7.13 53.83 -24.91
C SER A 643 8.48 53.17 -24.59
N TYR A 644 9.28 53.80 -23.74
CA TYR A 644 10.41 53.16 -23.08
C TYR A 644 10.52 53.66 -21.63
N ASN A 645 10.51 52.74 -20.67
CA ASN A 645 10.75 53.02 -19.27
C ASN A 645 12.19 52.62 -18.89
N PRO A 646 13.11 53.58 -18.67
CA PRO A 646 14.49 53.27 -18.32
C PRO A 646 14.66 52.73 -16.90
N PHE A 647 13.64 52.81 -16.04
CA PHE A 647 13.72 52.30 -14.66
C PHE A 647 13.55 50.78 -14.57
N ASP A 648 12.71 50.20 -15.43
CA ASP A 648 12.48 48.74 -15.49
C ASP A 648 12.96 48.11 -16.81
N GLY A 649 13.50 48.92 -17.72
CA GLY A 649 13.99 48.46 -19.01
C GLY A 649 12.90 47.98 -19.96
N THR A 650 11.67 48.49 -19.83
CA THR A 650 10.54 48.06 -20.67
C THR A 650 10.39 48.95 -21.90
N LEU A 651 10.50 48.37 -23.10
CA LEU A 651 10.22 49.03 -24.39
C LEU A 651 8.95 48.47 -25.01
N GLU A 652 8.02 49.33 -25.40
CA GLU A 652 6.88 48.95 -26.25
C GLU A 652 7.02 49.55 -27.64
N ALA A 653 6.72 48.76 -28.66
CA ALA A 653 6.69 49.21 -30.05
C ALA A 653 5.52 48.61 -30.83
N ARG A 654 4.89 49.42 -31.68
CA ARG A 654 3.96 48.94 -32.70
C ARG A 654 4.73 48.54 -33.94
N VAL A 655 4.50 47.34 -34.46
CA VAL A 655 5.09 46.86 -35.71
C VAL A 655 4.00 46.69 -36.75
N ALA A 656 4.32 46.92 -38.02
CA ALA A 656 3.34 46.80 -39.11
C ALA A 656 3.10 45.34 -39.55
N SER A 657 4.05 44.46 -39.24
CA SER A 657 4.09 43.07 -39.70
C SER A 657 5.04 42.28 -38.79
N PHE A 658 5.00 40.95 -38.79
CA PHE A 658 5.98 40.17 -38.04
C PHE A 658 7.25 39.92 -38.87
N SER A 659 8.41 39.98 -38.20
CA SER A 659 9.78 39.81 -38.72
C SER A 659 10.72 39.55 -37.55
N ASN A 660 12.03 39.47 -37.79
CA ASN A 660 13.02 39.49 -36.72
C ASN A 660 13.16 40.91 -36.16
N TYR A 661 12.86 41.11 -34.88
CA TYR A 661 13.04 42.40 -34.22
C TYR A 661 14.17 42.34 -33.21
N THR A 662 15.12 43.27 -33.28
CA THR A 662 16.22 43.39 -32.33
C THR A 662 16.34 44.80 -31.80
N THR A 663 16.75 44.92 -30.54
CA THR A 663 17.03 46.20 -29.91
C THR A 663 18.54 46.38 -29.78
N ALA A 664 19.05 47.58 -30.08
CA ALA A 664 20.46 47.91 -29.88
C ALA A 664 20.60 49.18 -29.03
N ASN A 665 21.75 49.29 -28.36
CA ASN A 665 22.09 50.50 -27.62
C ASN A 665 21.97 51.69 -28.58
N GLY A 666 21.16 52.68 -28.20
CA GLY A 666 21.00 53.90 -28.97
C GLY A 666 22.34 54.62 -29.02
N SER A 667 23.14 54.32 -30.04
CA SER A 667 24.22 55.21 -30.47
C SER A 667 23.60 56.58 -30.62
N THR A 668 24.06 57.56 -29.84
CA THR A 668 23.58 58.95 -29.87
C THR A 668 23.97 59.67 -31.17
N CYS A 669 24.50 58.93 -32.14
CA CYS A 669 24.93 59.46 -33.41
C CYS A 669 24.54 58.58 -34.60
N PHE A 670 24.36 59.22 -35.75
CA PHE A 670 24.04 58.59 -37.03
C PHE A 670 25.34 58.29 -37.79
N ASN A 671 25.44 57.09 -38.36
CA ASN A 671 26.45 56.81 -39.38
C ASN A 671 26.02 57.43 -40.69
N VAL A 672 26.96 58.00 -41.46
CA VAL A 672 26.67 58.60 -42.76
C VAL A 672 26.53 57.48 -43.80
N THR A 673 25.34 57.36 -44.38
CA THR A 673 25.03 56.55 -45.57
C THR A 673 24.61 57.47 -46.71
N ASP A 674 24.50 56.93 -47.93
CA ASP A 674 23.82 57.66 -49.01
C ASP A 674 22.36 57.91 -48.58
N ASP A 675 21.78 59.05 -48.94
CA ASP A 675 20.44 59.48 -48.55
C ASP A 675 20.16 59.54 -47.02
N LEU A 676 21.11 60.00 -46.20
CA LEU A 676 20.82 60.15 -44.76
C LEU A 676 19.84 61.30 -44.49
N TYR A 677 18.57 60.98 -44.26
CA TYR A 677 17.53 61.96 -43.94
C TYR A 677 17.56 62.41 -42.47
N ILE A 678 17.71 63.72 -42.26
CA ILE A 678 17.67 64.35 -40.93
C ILE A 678 16.48 65.30 -40.85
N ASN A 679 15.52 64.97 -39.99
CA ASN A 679 14.30 65.75 -39.76
C ASN A 679 14.12 66.21 -38.29
N LYS A 680 15.10 65.92 -37.42
CA LYS A 680 15.19 66.36 -36.03
C LYS A 680 16.66 66.58 -35.65
N ASP A 681 16.92 67.19 -34.49
CA ASP A 681 18.29 67.35 -33.98
C ASP A 681 19.03 66.01 -33.99
N ALA A 682 20.23 66.03 -34.58
CA ALA A 682 21.01 64.83 -34.86
C ALA A 682 22.49 65.08 -34.60
N THR A 683 23.19 64.05 -34.11
CA THR A 683 24.65 64.04 -34.04
C THR A 683 25.15 63.04 -35.07
N ILE A 684 26.14 63.38 -35.89
CA ILE A 684 26.81 62.43 -36.77
C ILE A 684 27.98 61.80 -36.03
N CYS A 685 28.16 60.48 -36.16
CA CYS A 685 29.20 59.77 -35.43
C CYS A 685 30.60 60.20 -35.88
N ASP A 686 31.57 60.15 -34.97
CA ASP A 686 32.98 60.33 -35.28
C ASP A 686 33.45 59.21 -36.22
N GLY A 687 34.21 59.56 -37.26
CA GLY A 687 34.73 58.58 -38.21
C GLY A 687 34.86 59.09 -39.63
N THR A 688 35.54 58.30 -40.47
CA THR A 688 35.65 58.56 -41.91
C THR A 688 34.63 57.70 -42.66
N TYR A 689 33.69 58.34 -43.34
CA TYR A 689 32.63 57.72 -44.12
C TYR A 689 32.93 57.86 -45.61
N TYR A 690 33.04 56.74 -46.31
CA TYR A 690 33.20 56.70 -47.75
C TYR A 690 31.83 56.46 -48.37
N VAL A 691 31.18 57.53 -48.83
CA VAL A 691 29.80 57.47 -49.31
C VAL A 691 29.73 57.97 -50.75
N ASN A 692 29.16 57.15 -51.62
CA ASN A 692 28.91 57.50 -53.02
C ASN A 692 27.49 58.04 -53.11
N ASP A 693 27.32 59.30 -53.51
CA ASP A 693 26.03 59.93 -53.80
C ASP A 693 25.57 59.48 -55.19
N THR A 694 24.74 58.44 -55.23
CA THR A 694 24.42 57.75 -56.49
C THR A 694 23.37 58.46 -57.33
N ASN A 695 22.60 59.36 -56.72
CA ASN A 695 21.43 60.05 -57.24
C ASN A 695 21.60 61.58 -57.31
N ASP A 696 22.73 62.13 -56.86
CA ASP A 696 23.11 63.56 -56.93
C ASP A 696 22.16 64.48 -56.13
N ASP A 697 21.39 63.93 -55.19
CA ASP A 697 20.41 64.64 -54.34
C ASP A 697 20.89 64.87 -52.91
N GLY A 698 21.97 64.21 -52.49
CA GLY A 698 22.79 64.56 -51.34
C GLY A 698 23.04 63.42 -50.37
N ILE A 699 24.28 63.31 -49.88
CA ILE A 699 24.67 62.29 -48.88
C ILE A 699 23.91 62.48 -47.55
N ILE A 700 23.74 63.72 -47.11
CA ILE A 700 22.91 64.06 -45.94
C ILE A 700 21.82 65.03 -46.40
N ILE A 701 20.56 64.64 -46.25
CA ILE A 701 19.39 65.41 -46.65
C ILE A 701 18.66 65.90 -45.41
N ILE A 702 18.82 67.18 -45.09
CA ILE A 702 18.13 67.84 -43.99
C ILE A 702 16.76 68.28 -44.51
N ASN A 703 15.70 67.57 -44.13
CA ASN A 703 14.34 67.89 -44.56
C ASN A 703 13.47 68.19 -43.34
N LYS A 704 13.39 69.47 -42.98
CA LYS A 704 12.50 69.94 -41.91
C LYS A 704 11.08 70.11 -42.45
N SER A 705 10.31 69.02 -42.43
CA SER A 705 8.88 69.06 -42.75
C SER A 705 8.05 69.48 -41.52
N GLY A 706 7.92 70.79 -41.28
CA GLY A 706 7.04 71.31 -40.23
C GLY A 706 7.13 72.82 -39.99
N THR A 707 6.02 73.45 -39.61
CA THR A 707 5.87 74.90 -39.35
C THR A 707 6.54 75.39 -38.05
N SER A 708 7.36 74.56 -37.38
CA SER A 708 8.10 74.99 -36.19
C SER A 708 9.17 76.02 -36.59
N SER A 709 9.27 77.12 -35.85
CA SER A 709 10.31 78.14 -36.01
C SER A 709 11.67 77.75 -35.41
N ASP A 710 11.78 76.59 -34.77
CA ASP A 710 12.98 76.23 -34.00
C ASP A 710 14.09 75.71 -34.93
N PRO A 711 15.33 76.22 -34.86
CA PRO A 711 16.41 75.75 -35.72
C PRO A 711 16.68 74.26 -35.50
N LEU A 712 16.83 73.49 -36.58
CA LEU A 712 17.28 72.10 -36.52
C LEU A 712 18.80 72.10 -36.40
N THR A 713 19.33 71.43 -35.37
CA THR A 713 20.76 71.39 -35.08
C THR A 713 21.34 70.03 -35.48
N VAL A 714 22.25 70.04 -36.47
CA VAL A 714 23.06 68.86 -36.81
C VAL A 714 24.46 69.07 -36.26
N THR A 715 24.86 68.22 -35.30
CA THR A 715 26.17 68.27 -34.66
C THR A 715 27.10 67.26 -35.33
N PHE A 716 28.23 67.74 -35.86
CA PHE A 716 29.29 66.88 -36.38
C PHE A 716 30.43 66.85 -35.37
N GLY A 717 30.89 65.66 -34.99
CA GLY A 717 32.10 65.51 -34.19
C GLY A 717 33.35 65.49 -35.09
N ASN A 718 34.24 64.51 -34.91
CA ASN A 718 35.37 64.24 -35.81
C ASN A 718 34.94 63.43 -37.05
N THR A 719 33.90 63.88 -37.73
CA THR A 719 33.35 63.21 -38.92
C THR A 719 34.06 63.70 -40.18
N ILE A 720 34.55 62.77 -41.01
CA ILE A 720 35.08 63.03 -42.35
C ILE A 720 34.19 62.29 -43.35
N ILE A 721 33.57 63.01 -44.29
CA ILE A 721 32.78 62.40 -45.37
C ILE A 721 33.60 62.51 -46.66
N GLN A 722 33.93 61.37 -47.27
CA GLN A 722 34.66 61.28 -48.54
C GLN A 722 33.75 60.73 -49.64
N GLY A 723 33.37 61.59 -50.57
CA GLY A 723 32.61 61.25 -51.78
C GLY A 723 33.51 60.94 -52.98
N ASN A 724 32.91 60.41 -54.06
CA ASN A 724 33.61 59.98 -55.29
C ASN A 724 33.66 61.04 -56.41
N ASN A 725 33.59 62.34 -56.06
CA ASN A 725 33.63 63.51 -56.96
C ASN A 725 32.38 63.80 -57.81
N SER A 726 31.27 63.09 -57.62
CA SER A 726 29.91 63.47 -58.05
C SER A 726 29.01 63.46 -56.82
N GLY A 727 28.15 64.47 -56.63
CA GLY A 727 27.26 64.56 -55.47
C GLY A 727 27.36 65.83 -54.64
N LYS A 728 26.32 66.06 -53.83
CA LYS A 728 26.28 67.09 -52.78
C LYS A 728 26.53 66.41 -51.43
N GLY A 729 27.48 66.92 -50.64
CA GLY A 729 27.76 66.32 -49.33
C GLY A 729 26.61 66.50 -48.32
N ILE A 730 26.03 67.70 -48.26
CA ILE A 730 24.88 68.00 -47.41
C ILE A 730 23.92 68.87 -48.22
N VAL A 731 22.64 68.49 -48.23
CA VAL A 731 21.54 69.22 -48.84
C VAL A 731 20.54 69.54 -47.73
N ALA A 732 20.11 70.79 -47.64
CA ALA A 732 19.22 71.29 -46.59
C ALA A 732 18.09 72.11 -47.17
#